data_AF-A0A2V9BQ49-F1
#
_entry.id   AF-A0A2V9BQ49-F1
#
_cell.length_a   1.000
_cell.length_b   1.000
_cell.length_c   1.000
_cell.angle_alpha   90.00
_cell.angle_beta   90.00
_cell.angle_gamma   90.00
#
_symmetry.space_group_name_H-M   'P 1'
#
loop_
_entity.id
_entity.type
_entity.pdbx_description
1 polymer ?
#
loop_
_entity_poly.entity_id
_entity_poly.type
_entity_poly.pdbx_seq_one_letter_code
_entity_poly.pdbx_strand_id
1 'polypeptide(L)'
;MAAGLKAQTTTFSRDILGRYICNTLDEALRSANQTASRPDGSPQNDARPFDIIIIGGGSFGSVLAQHLFYQDKTHSHRILVLEAGPFALPEHVQNLALLGLDPPGPTTIAELRASGQDRIPRNEVWGLPWHSDHKFPGLAYSLGGRSLFWGGWSPQLLDSEMPLDRWPANVVYDLNRRYFREASEQLGANVTNDFIFGPLHEALRQQLFEGIAAGRVTEAIPLGQLPLHLDLAEPIAMAAGAGVAAGQARGSVGLVATSQDIWKLEAPLAVQTRTAPGFFPFNKFSAMPLLMKAVRAAESESGGDDVKKRLMVVPNCHVKRLVTARMPGGLNVIGIETDQGHVPVQPAAPVIIALGTIESARLALLSLQGEPNSHLVGRNLMAHLRSNLTIRLPREALATLDPNVKALQASALFVKGRHRHGDGTTGHFHLQITASGLGALGTDSEADLFKKVPDIDGFAAFQAATANHVVITIRGIGEMESLNPNNFVRLDAELDEFGVPRAFVSLAPTAKDFALWEAMDKAAEEVANIFSGVRPYEVLAKSREGLGTTHHEAGALWMGDRGPGNSVTKPDGAFYELSNAYVAGPAVFPTIGSPNPMLAGVALGRRLADRLVPRPTPFQPGDGFAALFDGFTTENWRMSTIQDQPGKDDPGRFIIVDGALESVPGSDIGLYWCTTPTPQDFILQLEWRRWQDGENSGVFLRFPDPEKQGYNNTAYVAVNFGFEVQIDETGAPDGADIHKTGAIYRADGRNDNELLTLKPARPVGEWNEYEIRVQGQTYTVFLNGEQVCLFNNPYPDRGLPSTPSVPTFIGLQTHSGRVAFRNIRIKRI
;
A
#
# COMPACT_ATOMS: atom_id res chain seq x y z
N MET A 1 -3.44 8.82 -45.22
CA MET A 1 -3.11 7.50 -44.64
C MET A 1 -4.41 6.75 -44.40
N ALA A 2 -4.49 5.49 -44.80
CA ALA A 2 -5.67 4.67 -44.62
C ALA A 2 -6.07 4.64 -43.14
N ALA A 3 -7.35 4.86 -42.85
CA ALA A 3 -7.91 4.65 -41.52
C ALA A 3 -7.71 3.16 -41.17
N GLY A 4 -6.66 2.87 -40.40
CA GLY A 4 -6.40 1.52 -39.92
C GLY A 4 -7.63 1.00 -39.20
N LEU A 5 -8.08 -0.20 -39.56
CA LEU A 5 -9.13 -0.91 -38.86
C LEU A 5 -8.80 -0.88 -37.35
N LYS A 6 -9.65 -0.23 -36.55
CA LYS A 6 -9.50 -0.23 -35.09
C LYS A 6 -9.50 -1.69 -34.61
N ALA A 7 -8.57 -2.03 -33.72
CA ALA A 7 -8.57 -3.34 -33.07
C ALA A 7 -9.96 -3.59 -32.47
N GLN A 8 -10.51 -4.79 -32.70
CA GLN A 8 -11.80 -5.15 -32.13
C GLN A 8 -11.69 -5.22 -30.61
N THR A 9 -12.53 -4.45 -29.91
CA THR A 9 -12.74 -4.62 -28.47
C THR A 9 -13.53 -5.90 -28.26
N THR A 10 -12.85 -7.00 -27.95
CA THR A 10 -13.53 -8.23 -27.54
C THR A 10 -13.49 -8.32 -26.01
N THR A 11 -14.60 -8.73 -25.40
CA THR A 11 -14.69 -9.04 -23.97
C THR A 11 -13.66 -10.11 -23.56
N PHE A 12 -13.29 -10.98 -24.50
CA PHE A 12 -12.37 -12.10 -24.28
C PHE A 12 -10.89 -11.70 -24.19
N SER A 13 -10.42 -10.71 -24.96
CA SER A 13 -8.98 -10.38 -25.02
C SER A 13 -8.51 -9.43 -23.91
N ARG A 14 -9.40 -8.68 -23.26
CA ARG A 14 -9.05 -7.72 -22.19
C ARG A 14 -9.28 -8.23 -20.77
N ASP A 15 -10.13 -9.24 -20.57
CA ASP A 15 -10.70 -9.48 -19.24
C ASP A 15 -10.20 -10.76 -18.53
N ILE A 16 -9.34 -11.58 -19.16
CA ILE A 16 -8.81 -12.76 -18.46
C ILE A 16 -8.05 -12.33 -17.20
N LEU A 17 -7.12 -11.38 -17.30
CA LEU A 17 -6.39 -10.89 -16.13
C LEU A 17 -7.29 -10.05 -15.22
N GLY A 18 -8.21 -9.28 -15.81
CA GLY A 18 -9.22 -8.49 -15.08
C GLY A 18 -10.06 -9.35 -14.14
N ARG A 19 -10.54 -10.52 -14.59
CA ARG A 19 -11.37 -11.40 -13.78
C ARG A 19 -10.72 -11.85 -12.46
N TYR A 20 -9.40 -12.00 -12.42
CA TYR A 20 -8.68 -12.43 -11.22
C TYR A 20 -8.30 -11.28 -10.27
N ILE A 21 -8.39 -10.03 -10.74
CA ILE A 21 -7.94 -8.84 -10.01
C ILE A 21 -9.09 -7.87 -9.69
N CYS A 22 -10.16 -7.91 -10.48
CA CYS A 22 -11.25 -6.94 -10.46
C CYS A 22 -12.59 -7.62 -10.20
N ASN A 23 -13.52 -6.79 -9.74
CA ASN A 23 -14.90 -7.14 -9.46
C ASN A 23 -15.82 -6.18 -10.24
N THR A 24 -17.01 -6.65 -10.57
CA THR A 24 -18.10 -5.77 -11.00
C THR A 24 -18.71 -5.06 -9.79
N LEU A 25 -19.39 -3.93 -10.02
CA LEU A 25 -20.13 -3.26 -8.95
C LEU A 25 -21.23 -4.18 -8.37
N ASP A 26 -21.90 -4.96 -9.22
CA ASP A 26 -22.93 -5.92 -8.81
C ASP A 26 -22.38 -7.02 -7.89
N GLU A 27 -21.19 -7.55 -8.18
CA GLU A 27 -20.53 -8.52 -7.29
C GLU A 27 -20.21 -7.90 -5.94
N ALA A 28 -19.64 -6.69 -5.93
CA ALA A 28 -19.35 -5.98 -4.69
C ALA A 28 -20.61 -5.75 -3.86
N LEU A 29 -21.68 -5.21 -4.46
CA LEU A 29 -22.92 -4.91 -3.75
C LEU A 29 -23.67 -6.18 -3.30
N ARG A 30 -23.71 -7.24 -4.12
CA ARG A 30 -24.31 -8.53 -3.75
C ARG A 30 -23.56 -9.16 -2.57
N SER A 31 -22.23 -9.12 -2.57
CA SER A 31 -21.41 -9.67 -1.47
C SER A 31 -21.64 -8.98 -0.12
N ALA A 32 -22.25 -7.79 -0.11
CA ALA A 32 -22.61 -7.05 1.10
C ALA A 32 -24.09 -7.19 1.49
N ASN A 33 -24.91 -7.85 0.67
CA ASN A 33 -26.35 -7.98 0.91
C ASN A 33 -26.67 -9.30 1.67
N GLN A 34 -27.09 -9.18 2.93
CA GLN A 34 -27.48 -10.33 3.78
C GLN A 34 -28.73 -11.06 3.29
N THR A 35 -29.56 -10.42 2.47
CA THR A 35 -30.79 -11.01 1.91
C THR A 35 -30.57 -11.73 0.58
N ALA A 36 -29.36 -11.67 0.03
CA ALA A 36 -29.00 -12.39 -1.19
C ALA A 36 -28.69 -13.87 -0.90
N SER A 37 -28.52 -14.64 -1.96
CA SER A 37 -28.00 -16.01 -1.90
C SER A 37 -26.65 -16.08 -2.60
N ARG A 38 -25.79 -16.98 -2.14
CA ARG A 38 -24.55 -17.34 -2.83
C ARG A 38 -24.85 -17.96 -4.21
N PRO A 39 -23.87 -18.01 -5.13
CA PRO A 39 -24.06 -18.62 -6.45
C PRO A 39 -24.52 -20.09 -6.42
N ASP A 40 -24.20 -20.83 -5.35
CA ASP A 40 -24.64 -22.21 -5.12
C ASP A 40 -26.05 -22.34 -4.51
N GLY A 41 -26.71 -21.20 -4.25
CA GLY A 41 -28.04 -21.13 -3.64
C GLY A 41 -28.05 -21.09 -2.11
N SER A 42 -26.90 -21.17 -1.44
CA SER A 42 -26.84 -21.11 0.03
C SER A 42 -27.13 -19.70 0.58
N PRO A 43 -27.72 -19.57 1.78
CA PRO A 43 -28.04 -18.27 2.38
C PRO A 43 -26.80 -17.44 2.72
N GLN A 44 -26.85 -16.12 2.55
CA GLN A 44 -25.72 -15.20 2.77
C GLN A 44 -25.85 -14.38 4.07
N ASN A 45 -26.36 -14.97 5.14
CA ASN A 45 -26.66 -14.28 6.39
C ASN A 45 -25.40 -13.68 7.07
N ASP A 46 -24.23 -14.17 6.70
CA ASP A 46 -22.90 -13.71 7.15
C ASP A 46 -22.33 -12.55 6.31
N ALA A 47 -23.07 -12.05 5.31
CA ALA A 47 -22.67 -10.86 4.57
C ALA A 47 -22.52 -9.65 5.49
N ARG A 48 -21.49 -8.86 5.25
CA ARG A 48 -21.22 -7.62 5.99
C ARG A 48 -20.89 -6.49 5.03
N PRO A 49 -21.22 -5.23 5.35
CA PRO A 49 -20.88 -4.10 4.48
C PRO A 49 -19.36 -3.92 4.34
N PHE A 50 -18.96 -3.07 3.40
CA PHE A 50 -17.58 -2.58 3.36
C PHE A 50 -17.33 -1.60 4.49
N ASP A 51 -16.26 -1.82 5.24
CA ASP A 51 -15.87 -1.00 6.39
C ASP A 51 -15.05 0.21 5.94
N ILE A 52 -14.35 0.11 4.82
CA ILE A 52 -13.51 1.19 4.25
C ILE A 52 -13.77 1.27 2.75
N ILE A 53 -13.97 2.47 2.22
CA ILE A 53 -14.16 2.71 0.78
C ILE A 53 -13.10 3.70 0.29
N ILE A 54 -12.34 3.32 -0.72
CA ILE A 54 -11.31 4.14 -1.37
C ILE A 54 -11.82 4.53 -2.76
N ILE A 55 -11.88 5.83 -3.01
CA ILE A 55 -12.31 6.42 -4.28
C ILE A 55 -11.06 6.84 -5.06
N GLY A 56 -10.75 6.10 -6.11
CA GLY A 56 -9.52 6.19 -6.88
C GLY A 56 -8.60 5.01 -6.59
N GLY A 57 -8.46 4.10 -7.54
CA GLY A 57 -7.51 3.00 -7.54
C GLY A 57 -6.18 3.34 -8.20
N GLY A 58 -5.88 4.62 -8.38
CA GLY A 58 -4.58 5.11 -8.89
C GLY A 58 -3.41 4.87 -7.92
N SER A 59 -2.30 5.60 -8.10
CA SER A 59 -1.05 5.38 -7.35
C SER A 59 -1.24 5.30 -5.83
N PHE A 60 -1.88 6.31 -5.23
CA PHE A 60 -2.00 6.43 -3.78
C PHE A 60 -3.13 5.56 -3.21
N GLY A 61 -4.24 5.42 -3.93
CA GLY A 61 -5.34 4.55 -3.50
C GLY A 61 -4.96 3.07 -3.51
N SER A 62 -4.21 2.63 -4.52
CA SER A 62 -3.66 1.26 -4.58
C SER A 62 -2.69 0.97 -3.43
N VAL A 63 -1.73 1.88 -3.18
CA VAL A 63 -0.78 1.75 -2.06
C VAL A 63 -1.51 1.74 -0.71
N LEU A 64 -2.49 2.63 -0.54
CA LEU A 64 -3.31 2.70 0.67
C LEU A 64 -4.11 1.41 0.90
N ALA A 65 -4.78 0.90 -0.14
CA ALA A 65 -5.56 -0.33 -0.08
C ALA A 65 -4.69 -1.52 0.32
N GLN A 66 -3.51 -1.64 -0.29
CA GLN A 66 -2.55 -2.69 0.05
C GLN A 66 -2.08 -2.58 1.50
N HIS A 67 -1.70 -1.39 1.95
CA HIS A 67 -1.21 -1.20 3.32
C HIS A 67 -2.30 -1.48 4.36
N LEU A 68 -3.52 -0.97 4.17
CA LEU A 68 -4.68 -1.27 5.02
C LEU A 68 -4.94 -2.77 5.13
N PHE A 69 -4.96 -3.48 4.00
CA PHE A 69 -5.23 -4.91 3.96
C PHE A 69 -4.22 -5.73 4.78
N TYR A 70 -2.92 -5.47 4.63
CA TYR A 70 -1.88 -6.24 5.33
C TYR A 70 -1.65 -5.82 6.78
N GLN A 71 -1.99 -4.57 7.12
CA GLN A 71 -1.91 -4.06 8.47
C GLN A 71 -3.03 -4.59 9.37
N ASP A 72 -4.18 -4.87 8.78
CA ASP A 72 -5.37 -5.34 9.47
C ASP A 72 -5.22 -6.79 9.98
N LYS A 73 -4.44 -6.96 11.06
CA LYS A 73 -4.13 -8.27 11.67
C LYS A 73 -5.32 -8.96 12.31
N THR A 74 -6.39 -8.22 12.62
CA THR A 74 -7.67 -8.77 13.10
C THR A 74 -8.47 -9.43 11.98
N HIS A 75 -8.10 -9.18 10.72
CA HIS A 75 -8.88 -9.54 9.54
C HIS A 75 -10.34 -9.05 9.58
N SER A 76 -10.58 -7.94 10.29
CA SER A 76 -11.92 -7.44 10.58
C SER A 76 -12.47 -6.51 9.51
N HIS A 77 -11.65 -5.88 8.68
CA HIS A 77 -12.10 -4.85 7.73
C HIS A 77 -12.33 -5.39 6.31
N ARG A 78 -13.42 -4.99 5.65
CA ARG A 78 -13.62 -5.10 4.20
C ARG A 78 -13.34 -3.76 3.54
N ILE A 79 -12.52 -3.80 2.50
CA ILE A 79 -12.05 -2.63 1.75
C ILE A 79 -12.63 -2.71 0.33
N LEU A 80 -13.28 -1.62 -0.11
CA LEU A 80 -13.74 -1.45 -1.48
C LEU A 80 -12.91 -0.37 -2.17
N VAL A 81 -12.34 -0.66 -3.33
CA VAL A 81 -11.68 0.33 -4.18
C VAL A 81 -12.53 0.59 -5.41
N LEU A 82 -12.94 1.84 -5.63
CA LEU A 82 -13.65 2.27 -6.83
C LEU A 82 -12.68 3.03 -7.74
N GLU A 83 -12.54 2.61 -9.00
CA GLU A 83 -11.66 3.25 -9.97
C GLU A 83 -12.43 3.60 -11.24
N ALA A 84 -12.30 4.84 -11.72
CA ALA A 84 -13.02 5.32 -12.90
C ALA A 84 -12.49 4.71 -14.21
N GLY A 85 -11.22 4.33 -14.26
CA GLY A 85 -10.62 3.69 -15.43
C GLY A 85 -10.54 2.16 -15.38
N PRO A 86 -10.05 1.53 -16.46
CA PRO A 86 -9.90 0.08 -16.53
C PRO A 86 -8.65 -0.42 -15.80
N PHE A 87 -8.57 -1.74 -15.62
CA PHE A 87 -7.29 -2.43 -15.43
C PHE A 87 -6.56 -2.52 -16.78
N ALA A 88 -5.59 -1.64 -17.01
CA ALA A 88 -4.91 -1.53 -18.30
C ALA A 88 -3.58 -2.32 -18.36
N LEU A 89 -2.78 -2.25 -17.29
CA LEU A 89 -1.44 -2.84 -17.24
C LEU A 89 -1.19 -3.49 -15.88
N PRO A 90 -0.53 -4.66 -15.83
CA PRO A 90 -0.19 -5.31 -14.56
C PRO A 90 1.02 -4.67 -13.85
N GLU A 91 1.76 -3.80 -14.54
CA GLU A 91 3.05 -3.26 -14.10
C GLU A 91 3.38 -1.97 -14.87
N HIS A 92 4.36 -1.19 -14.38
CA HIS A 92 4.96 -0.05 -15.06
C HIS A 92 5.27 -0.33 -16.55
N VAL A 93 4.97 0.63 -17.45
CA VAL A 93 5.16 0.46 -18.91
C VAL A 93 6.60 0.10 -19.30
N GLN A 94 7.58 0.71 -18.64
CA GLN A 94 9.02 0.42 -18.87
C GLN A 94 9.49 -0.96 -18.37
N ASN A 95 8.66 -1.70 -17.65
CA ASN A 95 8.95 -3.10 -17.28
C ASN A 95 8.45 -4.08 -18.35
N LEU A 96 7.64 -3.59 -19.31
CA LEU A 96 7.11 -4.38 -20.42
C LEU A 96 7.98 -4.17 -21.68
N ALA A 97 7.69 -4.96 -22.73
CA ALA A 97 8.20 -4.63 -24.06
C ALA A 97 7.69 -3.23 -24.48
N LEU A 98 8.39 -2.57 -25.40
CA LEU A 98 7.99 -1.23 -25.87
C LEU A 98 6.64 -1.30 -26.61
N LEU A 99 5.54 -1.04 -25.89
CA LEU A 99 4.16 -1.10 -26.42
C LEU A 99 3.70 0.21 -27.08
N GLY A 100 4.45 1.31 -26.89
CA GLY A 100 4.03 2.65 -27.34
C GLY A 100 2.89 3.26 -26.51
N LEU A 101 2.72 2.83 -25.26
CA LEU A 101 1.72 3.34 -24.32
C LEU A 101 2.28 4.47 -23.46
N ASP A 102 2.68 5.56 -24.11
CA ASP A 102 3.27 6.72 -23.44
C ASP A 102 2.20 7.76 -23.05
N PRO A 103 2.46 8.64 -22.08
CA PRO A 103 1.65 9.84 -21.88
C PRO A 103 1.53 10.62 -23.20
N PRO A 104 0.31 11.01 -23.63
CA PRO A 104 0.14 11.75 -24.87
C PRO A 104 0.66 13.19 -24.75
N GLY A 105 0.91 13.86 -25.88
CA GLY A 105 1.32 15.26 -25.87
C GLY A 105 0.27 16.20 -25.22
N PRO A 106 0.71 17.36 -24.69
CA PRO A 106 -0.16 18.32 -24.05
C PRO A 106 -1.15 18.94 -25.05
N THR A 107 -2.42 19.11 -24.64
CA THR A 107 -3.49 19.68 -25.50
C THR A 107 -4.52 20.45 -24.67
N THR A 108 -5.59 20.93 -25.31
CA THR A 108 -6.79 21.50 -24.66
C THR A 108 -8.05 20.73 -25.07
N ILE A 109 -9.12 20.86 -24.27
CA ILE A 109 -10.44 20.33 -24.63
C ILE A 109 -10.94 20.92 -25.97
N ALA A 110 -10.67 22.20 -26.24
CA ALA A 110 -11.06 22.84 -27.49
C ALA A 110 -10.39 22.20 -28.72
N GLU A 111 -9.11 21.85 -28.62
CA GLU A 111 -8.37 21.15 -29.68
C GLU A 111 -8.89 19.73 -29.91
N LEU A 112 -9.24 19.02 -28.84
CA LEU A 112 -9.86 17.69 -28.95
C LEU A 112 -11.24 17.75 -29.59
N ARG A 113 -12.04 18.79 -29.30
CA ARG A 113 -13.33 18.99 -29.97
C ARG A 113 -13.17 19.25 -31.45
N ALA A 114 -12.25 20.14 -31.81
CA ALA A 114 -11.99 20.48 -33.21
C ALA A 114 -11.55 19.24 -34.02
N SER A 115 -10.93 18.26 -33.38
CA SER A 115 -10.50 17.00 -34.00
C SER A 115 -11.48 15.83 -33.82
N GLY A 116 -12.62 16.03 -33.15
CA GLY A 116 -13.60 14.97 -32.86
C GLY A 116 -13.09 13.91 -31.87
N GLN A 117 -12.11 14.25 -31.04
CA GLN A 117 -11.46 13.39 -30.04
C GLN A 117 -11.84 13.75 -28.59
N ASP A 118 -12.71 14.73 -28.38
CA ASP A 118 -13.23 15.06 -27.04
C ASP A 118 -13.98 13.87 -26.44
N ARG A 119 -13.88 13.69 -25.12
CA ARG A 119 -14.50 12.59 -24.35
C ARG A 119 -14.04 11.18 -24.75
N ILE A 120 -12.95 11.06 -25.50
CA ILE A 120 -12.33 9.79 -25.86
C ILE A 120 -10.98 9.72 -25.13
N PRO A 121 -10.70 8.64 -24.38
CA PRO A 121 -9.37 8.44 -23.81
C PRO A 121 -8.30 8.45 -24.89
N ARG A 122 -7.21 9.18 -24.63
CA ARG A 122 -6.00 9.20 -25.46
C ARG A 122 -5.04 8.12 -24.96
N ASN A 123 -4.34 7.45 -25.87
CA ASN A 123 -3.42 6.36 -25.53
C ASN A 123 -4.02 5.39 -24.50
N GLU A 124 -5.25 4.93 -24.79
CA GLU A 124 -6.08 4.02 -23.99
C GLU A 124 -6.68 4.55 -22.68
N VAL A 125 -5.91 5.31 -21.87
CA VAL A 125 -6.31 5.64 -20.49
C VAL A 125 -6.28 7.13 -20.13
N TRP A 126 -5.78 8.00 -21.01
CA TRP A 126 -5.57 9.41 -20.69
C TRP A 126 -6.77 10.29 -21.05
N GLY A 127 -7.55 10.67 -20.05
CA GLY A 127 -8.65 11.62 -20.20
C GLY A 127 -8.20 13.07 -20.00
N LEU A 128 -8.96 14.03 -20.53
CA LEU A 128 -8.84 15.45 -20.19
C LEU A 128 -10.08 15.87 -19.39
N PRO A 129 -10.07 15.75 -18.06
CA PRO A 129 -11.30 15.91 -17.29
C PRO A 129 -11.59 17.37 -16.90
N TRP A 130 -10.61 18.27 -17.01
CA TRP A 130 -10.77 19.70 -16.66
C TRP A 130 -10.36 20.65 -17.80
N HIS A 131 -10.92 21.86 -17.76
CA HIS A 131 -10.42 23.01 -18.52
C HIS A 131 -9.23 23.62 -17.79
N SER A 132 -8.26 24.12 -18.56
CA SER A 132 -7.15 24.87 -17.99
C SER A 132 -6.65 25.95 -18.94
N ASP A 133 -6.08 27.00 -18.36
CA ASP A 133 -5.36 28.06 -19.07
C ASP A 133 -4.06 27.52 -19.73
N HIS A 134 -3.62 26.33 -19.34
CA HIS A 134 -2.42 25.66 -19.86
C HIS A 134 -2.76 24.36 -20.57
N LYS A 135 -1.97 24.00 -21.59
CA LYS A 135 -2.05 22.68 -22.22
C LYS A 135 -1.45 21.63 -21.29
N PHE A 136 -2.09 20.47 -21.20
CA PHE A 136 -1.59 19.37 -20.37
C PHE A 136 -1.86 18.00 -21.02
N PRO A 137 -1.08 16.95 -20.66
CA PRO A 137 -1.24 15.60 -21.23
C PRO A 137 -2.55 14.88 -20.84
N GLY A 138 -3.26 15.38 -19.83
CA GLY A 138 -4.41 14.68 -19.26
C GLY A 138 -4.08 13.92 -17.98
N LEU A 139 -5.08 13.19 -17.49
CA LEU A 139 -5.00 12.30 -16.32
C LEU A 139 -5.17 10.86 -16.77
N ALA A 140 -4.29 9.97 -16.30
CA ALA A 140 -4.42 8.54 -16.53
C ALA A 140 -5.52 7.95 -15.62
N TYR A 141 -6.68 7.66 -16.21
CA TYR A 141 -7.76 6.90 -15.59
C TYR A 141 -7.50 5.41 -15.77
N SER A 142 -6.94 4.78 -14.74
CA SER A 142 -6.67 3.34 -14.71
C SER A 142 -6.27 2.92 -13.31
N LEU A 143 -6.45 1.63 -13.00
CA LEU A 143 -5.82 1.07 -11.80
C LEU A 143 -4.30 1.28 -11.85
N GLY A 144 -3.72 1.70 -10.74
CA GLY A 144 -2.31 2.12 -10.64
C GLY A 144 -2.04 3.55 -11.09
N GLY A 145 -2.93 4.13 -11.90
CA GLY A 145 -2.90 5.54 -12.31
C GLY A 145 -1.55 5.96 -12.89
N ARG A 146 -1.09 7.16 -12.54
CA ARG A 146 0.17 7.73 -13.06
C ARG A 146 1.43 6.95 -12.64
N SER A 147 1.36 6.10 -11.61
CA SER A 147 2.51 5.26 -11.24
C SER A 147 2.85 4.20 -12.30
N LEU A 148 2.00 3.99 -13.30
CA LEU A 148 2.31 3.14 -14.45
C LEU A 148 3.24 3.80 -15.49
N PHE A 149 3.39 5.13 -15.45
CA PHE A 149 4.00 5.93 -16.52
C PHE A 149 5.08 6.92 -16.05
N TRP A 150 5.27 7.07 -14.74
CA TRP A 150 6.13 8.07 -14.13
C TRP A 150 7.63 7.75 -14.22
N GLY A 151 8.47 8.74 -13.89
CA GLY A 151 9.93 8.61 -14.02
C GLY A 151 10.63 7.79 -12.93
N GLY A 152 9.96 7.48 -11.81
CA GLY A 152 10.55 6.80 -10.65
C GLY A 152 11.22 7.73 -9.62
N TRP A 153 11.38 9.03 -9.93
CA TRP A 153 11.99 10.02 -9.03
C TRP A 153 11.23 10.15 -7.71
N SER A 154 11.90 9.80 -6.61
CA SER A 154 11.34 9.72 -5.25
C SER A 154 12.17 10.45 -4.19
N PRO A 155 12.56 11.73 -4.40
CA PRO A 155 13.29 12.48 -3.39
C PRO A 155 12.45 12.78 -2.14
N GLN A 156 13.14 12.90 -1.01
CA GLN A 156 12.53 13.30 0.27
C GLN A 156 12.37 14.82 0.37
N LEU A 157 11.27 15.26 1.01
CA LEU A 157 11.12 16.63 1.50
C LEU A 157 12.09 16.90 2.66
N LEU A 158 12.69 18.09 2.65
CA LEU A 158 13.48 18.64 3.75
C LEU A 158 12.56 19.34 4.75
N ASP A 159 13.04 19.51 5.98
CA ASP A 159 12.35 20.31 6.99
C ASP A 159 12.09 21.76 6.52
N SER A 160 13.00 22.32 5.71
CA SER A 160 12.83 23.65 5.12
C SER A 160 11.75 23.72 4.04
N GLU A 161 11.40 22.59 3.44
CA GLU A 161 10.29 22.44 2.47
C GLU A 161 8.96 22.09 3.17
N MET A 162 9.03 21.71 4.45
CA MET A 162 7.88 21.44 5.34
C MET A 162 7.84 22.40 6.53
N PRO A 163 7.77 23.73 6.31
CA PRO A 163 7.91 24.70 7.39
C PRO A 163 6.74 24.58 8.38
N LEU A 164 7.04 24.64 9.69
CA LEU A 164 6.10 24.33 10.77
C LEU A 164 4.98 25.37 10.97
N ASP A 165 5.07 26.55 10.33
CA ASP A 165 3.96 27.49 10.26
C ASP A 165 2.91 27.05 9.21
N ARG A 166 3.24 26.12 8.32
CA ARG A 166 2.36 25.59 7.27
C ARG A 166 2.01 24.12 7.50
N TRP A 167 2.98 23.28 7.86
CA TRP A 167 2.81 21.86 8.11
C TRP A 167 2.54 21.59 9.59
N PRO A 168 1.54 20.74 9.93
CA PRO A 168 1.35 20.30 11.30
C PRO A 168 2.59 19.60 11.87
N ALA A 169 3.04 20.01 13.05
CA ALA A 169 4.30 19.54 13.62
C ALA A 169 4.34 18.01 13.85
N ASN A 170 3.20 17.41 14.21
CA ASN A 170 3.10 15.97 14.37
C ASN A 170 3.21 15.20 13.04
N VAL A 171 2.81 15.79 11.92
CA VAL A 171 2.95 15.21 10.59
C VAL A 171 4.43 15.18 10.21
N VAL A 172 5.11 16.32 10.32
CA VAL A 172 6.55 16.44 10.02
C VAL A 172 7.36 15.47 10.88
N TYR A 173 7.04 15.40 12.17
CA TYR A 173 7.67 14.45 13.10
C TYR A 173 7.49 12.99 12.66
N ASP A 174 6.25 12.57 12.38
CA ASP A 174 5.93 11.21 11.97
C ASP A 174 6.64 10.83 10.66
N LEU A 175 6.64 11.75 9.69
CA LEU A 175 7.29 11.57 8.38
C LEU A 175 8.78 11.32 8.54
N ASN A 176 9.49 12.22 9.23
CA ASN A 176 10.94 12.13 9.43
C ASN A 176 11.34 10.96 10.33
N ARG A 177 10.56 10.66 11.37
CA ARG A 177 10.89 9.58 12.31
C ARG A 177 10.76 8.20 11.68
N ARG A 178 9.78 8.00 10.79
CA ARG A 178 9.36 6.67 10.34
C ARG A 178 8.95 6.59 8.88
N TYR A 179 7.96 7.39 8.47
CA TYR A 179 7.23 7.07 7.23
C TYR A 179 8.02 7.37 5.95
N PHE A 180 8.97 8.31 5.93
CA PHE A 180 9.83 8.49 4.76
C PHE A 180 10.70 7.25 4.51
N ARG A 181 11.29 6.67 5.56
CA ARG A 181 12.11 5.46 5.45
C ARG A 181 11.31 4.28 4.93
N GLU A 182 10.16 3.99 5.56
CA GLU A 182 9.31 2.88 5.13
C GLU A 182 8.77 3.08 3.70
N ALA A 183 8.48 4.32 3.30
CA ALA A 183 8.04 4.63 1.94
C ALA A 183 9.19 4.46 0.93
N SER A 184 10.42 4.86 1.28
CA SER A 184 11.61 4.64 0.45
C SER A 184 11.89 3.15 0.28
N GLU A 185 11.80 2.36 1.35
CA GLU A 185 11.91 0.89 1.30
C GLU A 185 10.82 0.27 0.41
N GLN A 186 9.55 0.70 0.55
CA GLN A 186 8.44 0.21 -0.25
C GLN A 186 8.58 0.53 -1.75
N LEU A 187 9.15 1.69 -2.07
CA LEU A 187 9.39 2.13 -3.45
C LEU A 187 10.68 1.54 -4.04
N GLY A 188 11.58 1.02 -3.21
CA GLY A 188 12.95 0.65 -3.63
C GLY A 188 13.85 1.85 -3.90
N ALA A 189 13.53 3.02 -3.31
CA ALA A 189 14.29 4.26 -3.49
C ALA A 189 15.39 4.49 -2.45
N ASN A 190 15.60 3.53 -1.54
CA ASN A 190 16.65 3.54 -0.51
C ASN A 190 17.92 2.77 -0.92
N VAL A 191 17.98 2.28 -2.16
CA VAL A 191 19.13 1.55 -2.73
C VAL A 191 19.50 2.14 -4.09
N THR A 192 20.75 1.97 -4.50
CA THR A 192 21.16 2.27 -5.88
C THR A 192 20.74 1.13 -6.81
N ASN A 193 20.61 1.41 -8.10
CA ASN A 193 20.25 0.42 -9.11
C ASN A 193 21.36 0.25 -10.15
N ASP A 194 21.52 -0.96 -10.66
CA ASP A 194 22.56 -1.31 -11.64
C ASP A 194 22.30 -0.77 -13.05
N PHE A 195 21.09 -0.30 -13.38
CA PHE A 195 20.79 0.26 -14.71
C PHE A 195 21.48 1.60 -14.98
N ILE A 196 21.66 2.42 -13.94
CA ILE A 196 22.28 3.74 -14.04
C ILE A 196 23.70 3.77 -13.46
N PHE A 197 24.26 2.61 -13.08
CA PHE A 197 25.55 2.52 -12.40
C PHE A 197 26.64 2.01 -13.35
N GLY A 198 27.87 2.52 -13.20
CA GLY A 198 29.04 2.12 -13.98
C GLY A 198 29.96 3.28 -14.34
N PRO A 199 31.01 3.06 -15.16
CA PRO A 199 32.04 4.06 -15.46
C PRO A 199 31.54 5.47 -15.87
N LEU A 200 30.52 5.57 -16.74
CA LEU A 200 29.94 6.88 -17.10
C LEU A 200 29.35 7.60 -15.89
N HIS A 201 28.62 6.87 -15.06
CA HIS A 201 27.98 7.40 -13.86
C HIS A 201 29.00 7.82 -12.80
N GLU A 202 30.01 6.98 -12.55
CA GLU A 202 31.11 7.30 -11.63
C GLU A 202 31.85 8.57 -12.06
N ALA A 203 32.13 8.71 -13.36
CA ALA A 203 32.80 9.89 -13.90
C ALA A 203 31.96 11.16 -13.74
N LEU A 204 30.68 11.11 -14.12
CA LEU A 204 29.75 12.23 -13.96
C LEU A 204 29.60 12.63 -12.48
N ARG A 205 29.41 11.65 -11.59
CA ARG A 205 29.23 11.90 -10.16
C ARG A 205 30.45 12.55 -9.54
N GLN A 206 31.64 12.04 -9.85
CA GLN A 206 32.90 12.59 -9.33
C GLN A 206 33.10 14.05 -9.80
N GLN A 207 32.90 14.31 -11.10
CA GLN A 207 33.08 15.64 -11.67
C GLN A 207 32.05 16.65 -11.12
N LEU A 208 30.80 16.21 -10.91
CA LEU A 208 29.76 17.01 -10.28
C LEU A 208 30.06 17.30 -8.81
N PHE A 209 30.51 16.29 -8.06
CA PHE A 209 30.92 16.42 -6.66
C PHE A 209 32.03 17.46 -6.48
N GLU A 210 33.10 17.36 -7.27
CA GLU A 210 34.20 18.33 -7.27
C GLU A 210 33.71 19.73 -7.69
N GLY A 211 32.79 19.81 -8.65
CA GLY A 211 32.18 21.05 -9.08
C GLY A 211 31.41 21.77 -7.96
N ILE A 212 30.54 21.04 -7.26
CA ILE A 212 29.77 21.57 -6.14
C ILE A 212 30.70 21.91 -4.95
N ALA A 213 31.68 21.06 -4.65
CA ALA A 213 32.66 21.32 -3.58
C ALA A 213 33.51 22.58 -3.85
N ALA A 214 33.76 22.89 -5.12
CA ALA A 214 34.42 24.12 -5.55
C ALA A 214 33.48 25.34 -5.65
N GLY A 215 32.20 25.21 -5.28
CA GLY A 215 31.22 26.30 -5.33
C GLY A 215 30.81 26.72 -6.74
N ARG A 216 30.98 25.83 -7.75
CA ARG A 216 30.65 26.14 -9.15
C ARG A 216 29.15 26.07 -9.48
N VAL A 217 28.34 25.53 -8.58
CA VAL A 217 26.87 25.63 -8.64
C VAL A 217 26.43 26.56 -7.51
N THR A 218 26.12 27.81 -7.85
CA THR A 218 25.97 28.92 -6.90
C THR A 218 24.88 28.64 -5.86
N GLU A 219 23.78 28.03 -6.28
CA GLU A 219 22.59 27.82 -5.46
C GLU A 219 22.38 26.37 -5.01
N ALA A 220 23.37 25.49 -5.21
CA ALA A 220 23.32 24.15 -4.67
C ALA A 220 23.30 24.18 -3.13
N ILE A 221 22.44 23.37 -2.52
CA ILE A 221 22.50 23.14 -1.08
C ILE A 221 23.78 22.34 -0.79
N PRO A 222 24.62 22.76 0.19
CA PRO A 222 25.81 22.00 0.54
C PRO A 222 25.48 20.55 0.88
N LEU A 223 26.21 19.59 0.28
CA LEU A 223 25.89 18.16 0.41
C LEU A 223 25.86 17.69 1.86
N GLY A 224 26.74 18.21 2.72
CA GLY A 224 26.74 17.95 4.16
C GLY A 224 25.42 18.30 4.89
N GLN A 225 24.57 19.15 4.32
CA GLN A 225 23.25 19.53 4.86
C GLN A 225 22.10 18.65 4.35
N LEU A 226 22.34 17.79 3.36
CA LEU A 226 21.32 16.92 2.79
C LEU A 226 21.29 15.56 3.50
N PRO A 227 20.10 14.96 3.69
CA PRO A 227 20.00 13.59 4.17
C PRO A 227 20.56 12.62 3.11
N LEU A 228 21.13 11.52 3.56
CA LEU A 228 21.47 10.39 2.69
C LEU A 228 20.26 9.47 2.60
N HIS A 229 19.74 9.27 1.39
CA HIS A 229 18.58 8.39 1.17
C HIS A 229 18.96 6.90 1.12
N LEU A 230 20.24 6.60 0.91
CA LEU A 230 20.74 5.24 0.73
C LEU A 230 21.02 4.54 2.07
N ASP A 231 20.60 3.28 2.16
CA ASP A 231 21.02 2.38 3.22
C ASP A 231 22.41 1.79 2.87
N LEU A 232 23.47 2.44 3.36
CA LEU A 232 24.87 2.13 3.00
C LEU A 232 25.41 0.74 3.43
N ALA A 233 24.57 -0.16 3.96
CA ALA A 233 24.96 -1.53 4.27
C ALA A 233 25.21 -2.38 2.99
N GLU A 234 24.56 -2.07 1.87
CA GLU A 234 24.66 -2.80 0.59
C GLU A 234 25.57 -2.18 -0.51
N PRO A 235 25.69 -0.85 -0.67
CA PRO A 235 26.44 -0.24 -1.77
C PRO A 235 27.94 -0.59 -1.79
N ILE A 236 28.53 -0.83 -0.61
CA ILE A 236 29.95 -1.25 -0.49
C ILE A 236 30.15 -2.62 -1.15
N ALA A 237 29.16 -3.51 -1.10
CA ALA A 237 29.21 -4.82 -1.73
C ALA A 237 29.01 -4.75 -3.25
N MET A 238 28.19 -3.82 -3.75
CA MET A 238 28.00 -3.60 -5.20
C MET A 238 29.23 -2.95 -5.86
N ALA A 239 29.86 -1.97 -5.19
CA ALA A 239 31.15 -1.42 -5.63
C ALA A 239 32.26 -2.49 -5.65
N ALA A 240 32.27 -3.40 -4.66
CA ALA A 240 33.22 -4.52 -4.62
C ALA A 240 32.93 -5.59 -5.71
N GLY A 241 31.66 -5.82 -6.07
CA GLY A 241 31.26 -6.75 -7.12
C GLY A 241 31.52 -6.24 -8.55
N ALA A 242 31.62 -4.92 -8.73
CA ALA A 242 31.94 -4.27 -10.02
C ALA A 242 33.44 -4.22 -10.34
N GLY A 243 34.31 -4.89 -9.56
CA GLY A 243 35.74 -4.97 -9.81
C GLY A 243 36.57 -3.82 -9.23
N VAL A 244 36.02 -3.01 -8.32
CA VAL A 244 36.83 -2.04 -7.56
C VAL A 244 37.66 -2.81 -6.54
N ALA A 245 38.97 -2.92 -6.80
CA ALA A 245 39.89 -3.59 -5.91
C ALA A 245 39.86 -2.95 -4.51
N ALA A 246 39.49 -3.74 -3.50
CA ALA A 246 39.40 -3.38 -2.08
C ALA A 246 40.76 -3.04 -1.41
N GLY A 247 41.77 -2.63 -2.18
CA GLY A 247 43.17 -2.55 -1.75
C GLY A 247 43.71 -1.14 -1.44
N GLN A 248 42.96 -0.06 -1.65
CA GLN A 248 43.49 1.32 -1.47
C GLN A 248 42.84 2.16 -0.36
N ALA A 249 41.93 1.60 0.44
CA ALA A 249 41.35 2.28 1.59
C ALA A 249 42.12 1.97 2.89
N ARG A 250 43.42 2.26 2.94
CA ARG A 250 44.18 2.33 4.21
C ARG A 250 45.12 3.52 4.18
N GLY A 251 44.57 4.69 4.53
CA GLY A 251 45.34 5.91 4.77
C GLY A 251 44.49 7.02 5.38
N SER A 252 44.77 7.34 6.64
CA SER A 252 44.42 8.57 7.37
C SER A 252 42.94 8.86 7.72
N VAL A 253 42.69 8.71 9.02
CA VAL A 253 41.56 9.16 9.83
C VAL A 253 41.35 10.68 9.63
N GLY A 254 40.32 11.03 8.85
CA GLY A 254 39.96 12.41 8.46
C GLY A 254 38.95 12.49 7.30
N LEU A 255 38.75 11.40 6.54
CA LEU A 255 37.99 11.33 5.28
C LEU A 255 36.54 10.79 5.38
N VAL A 256 36.03 10.49 6.59
CA VAL A 256 34.78 9.71 6.76
C VAL A 256 33.51 10.49 6.37
N ALA A 257 33.48 11.82 6.55
CA ALA A 257 32.33 12.64 6.15
C ALA A 257 32.32 12.92 4.62
N THR A 258 33.48 13.22 4.05
CA THR A 258 33.65 13.49 2.61
C THR A 258 33.35 12.29 1.73
N SER A 259 33.54 11.05 2.23
CA SER A 259 33.22 9.84 1.48
C SER A 259 31.72 9.54 1.40
N GLN A 260 30.90 10.06 2.31
CA GLN A 260 29.44 9.87 2.26
C GLN A 260 28.73 10.96 1.45
N ASP A 261 29.24 12.18 1.43
CA ASP A 261 28.59 13.31 0.75
C ASP A 261 28.47 13.12 -0.77
N ILE A 262 29.44 12.45 -1.40
CA ILE A 262 29.37 12.12 -2.84
C ILE A 262 28.15 11.25 -3.18
N TRP A 263 27.73 10.36 -2.27
CA TRP A 263 26.57 9.48 -2.46
C TRP A 263 25.23 10.22 -2.33
N LYS A 264 25.23 11.47 -1.85
CA LYS A 264 24.01 12.30 -1.83
C LYS A 264 23.67 12.86 -3.21
N LEU A 265 24.56 12.70 -4.18
CA LEU A 265 24.30 12.97 -5.60
C LEU A 265 23.63 11.81 -6.31
N GLU A 266 23.52 10.63 -5.67
CA GLU A 266 22.77 9.51 -6.23
C GLU A 266 21.31 9.90 -6.46
N ALA A 267 20.75 9.46 -7.59
CA ALA A 267 19.35 9.68 -7.89
C ALA A 267 18.47 8.80 -6.99
N PRO A 268 17.54 9.39 -6.20
CA PRO A 268 16.57 8.61 -5.44
C PRO A 268 15.49 8.08 -6.40
N LEU A 269 15.73 6.91 -6.98
CA LEU A 269 14.85 6.28 -7.97
C LEU A 269 14.15 5.05 -7.39
N ALA A 270 12.85 4.96 -7.60
CA ALA A 270 12.03 3.79 -7.27
C ALA A 270 12.24 2.66 -8.30
N VAL A 271 13.45 2.08 -8.28
CA VAL A 271 13.97 1.09 -9.24
C VAL A 271 14.71 0.02 -8.44
N GLN A 272 14.28 -1.24 -8.51
CA GLN A 272 14.86 -2.31 -7.69
C GLN A 272 15.14 -3.58 -8.51
N THR A 273 16.41 -3.78 -8.86
CA THR A 273 16.83 -4.88 -9.74
C THR A 273 17.16 -6.19 -9.03
N ARG A 274 17.22 -6.19 -7.70
CA ARG A 274 17.36 -7.37 -6.86
C ARG A 274 16.30 -7.37 -5.76
N THR A 275 15.53 -8.45 -5.68
CA THR A 275 14.46 -8.63 -4.69
C THR A 275 14.68 -9.89 -3.86
N ALA A 276 14.17 -9.92 -2.62
CA ALA A 276 14.18 -11.11 -1.79
C ALA A 276 13.32 -12.24 -2.42
N PRO A 277 13.59 -13.53 -2.11
CA PRO A 277 12.75 -14.63 -2.57
C PRO A 277 11.26 -14.39 -2.25
N GLY A 278 10.39 -14.52 -3.27
CA GLY A 278 8.95 -14.25 -3.15
C GLY A 278 8.47 -12.88 -3.65
N PHE A 279 9.38 -12.04 -4.15
CA PHE A 279 9.07 -10.78 -4.85
C PHE A 279 9.59 -10.84 -6.29
N PHE A 280 8.77 -10.42 -7.27
CA PHE A 280 9.23 -10.27 -8.66
C PHE A 280 10.23 -9.10 -8.75
N PRO A 281 11.33 -9.19 -9.54
CA PRO A 281 12.20 -8.04 -9.77
C PRO A 281 11.42 -6.94 -10.49
N PHE A 282 11.39 -5.74 -9.91
CA PHE A 282 10.71 -4.58 -10.48
C PHE A 282 11.76 -3.60 -10.98
N ASN A 283 11.92 -3.49 -12.29
CA ASN A 283 12.85 -2.49 -12.83
C ASN A 283 12.38 -1.09 -12.44
N LYS A 284 11.11 -0.73 -12.62
CA LYS A 284 10.54 0.52 -12.12
C LYS A 284 9.25 0.27 -11.34
N PHE A 285 9.12 0.91 -10.18
CA PHE A 285 7.95 0.76 -9.33
C PHE A 285 6.67 1.23 -10.02
N SER A 286 5.59 0.45 -9.85
CA SER A 286 4.22 0.92 -9.97
C SER A 286 3.41 0.42 -8.78
N ALA A 287 2.25 1.03 -8.52
CA ALA A 287 1.39 0.56 -7.42
C ALA A 287 0.65 -0.76 -7.75
N MET A 288 0.66 -1.20 -9.02
CA MET A 288 -0.16 -2.33 -9.48
C MET A 288 0.24 -3.68 -8.88
N PRO A 289 1.52 -4.07 -8.86
CA PRO A 289 1.93 -5.32 -8.22
C PRO A 289 1.52 -5.41 -6.75
N LEU A 290 1.56 -4.29 -6.02
CA LEU A 290 1.14 -4.22 -4.64
C LEU A 290 -0.37 -4.48 -4.49
N LEU A 291 -1.19 -3.81 -5.30
CA LEU A 291 -2.64 -4.03 -5.31
C LEU A 291 -2.98 -5.46 -5.71
N MET A 292 -2.37 -5.99 -6.78
CA MET A 292 -2.58 -7.37 -7.23
C MET A 292 -2.21 -8.38 -6.14
N LYS A 293 -1.10 -8.16 -5.42
CA LYS A 293 -0.69 -9.02 -4.30
C LYS A 293 -1.76 -9.03 -3.20
N ALA A 294 -2.29 -7.87 -2.83
CA ALA A 294 -3.34 -7.76 -1.82
C ALA A 294 -4.65 -8.42 -2.27
N VAL A 295 -5.09 -8.21 -3.52
CA VAL A 295 -6.31 -8.84 -4.06
C VAL A 295 -6.19 -10.36 -4.11
N ARG A 296 -5.03 -10.89 -4.53
CA ARG A 296 -4.80 -12.34 -4.55
C ARG A 296 -4.77 -12.95 -3.14
N ALA A 297 -4.23 -12.23 -2.17
CA ALA A 297 -4.29 -12.65 -0.77
C ALA A 297 -5.74 -12.65 -0.28
N ALA A 298 -6.53 -11.62 -0.57
CA ALA A 298 -7.94 -11.55 -0.20
C ALA A 298 -8.78 -12.67 -0.85
N GLU A 299 -8.48 -13.06 -2.09
CA GLU A 299 -9.09 -14.21 -2.77
C GLU A 299 -8.72 -15.54 -2.09
N SER A 300 -7.45 -15.72 -1.73
CA SER A 300 -7.00 -16.91 -1.01
C SER A 300 -7.64 -17.01 0.38
N GLU A 301 -7.78 -15.89 1.10
CA GLU A 301 -8.44 -15.82 2.40
C GLU A 301 -9.95 -16.12 2.32
N SER A 302 -10.59 -15.74 1.20
CA SER A 302 -12.03 -15.96 1.03
C SER A 302 -12.40 -17.40 0.67
N GLY A 303 -11.47 -18.15 0.05
CA GLY A 303 -11.73 -19.49 -0.46
C GLY A 303 -12.71 -19.49 -1.64
N GLY A 304 -12.74 -18.42 -2.44
CA GLY A 304 -13.66 -18.25 -3.58
C GLY A 304 -15.04 -17.70 -3.21
N ASP A 305 -15.27 -17.35 -1.94
CA ASP A 305 -16.53 -16.76 -1.47
C ASP A 305 -16.42 -15.22 -1.39
N ASP A 306 -17.00 -14.51 -2.35
CA ASP A 306 -16.95 -13.03 -2.40
C ASP A 306 -17.47 -12.36 -1.12
N VAL A 307 -18.35 -13.02 -0.38
CA VAL A 307 -18.90 -12.56 0.91
C VAL A 307 -17.81 -12.39 1.96
N LYS A 308 -16.83 -13.30 1.93
CA LYS A 308 -15.70 -13.35 2.84
C LYS A 308 -14.50 -12.57 2.32
N LYS A 309 -14.55 -12.11 1.06
CA LYS A 309 -13.47 -11.35 0.43
C LYS A 309 -13.32 -9.97 1.08
N ARG A 310 -12.13 -9.74 1.64
CA ARG A 310 -11.77 -8.54 2.42
C ARG A 310 -11.32 -7.35 1.57
N LEU A 311 -10.96 -7.57 0.31
CA LEU A 311 -10.59 -6.50 -0.62
C LEU A 311 -11.24 -6.77 -1.98
N MET A 312 -12.04 -5.82 -2.44
CA MET A 312 -12.67 -5.84 -3.76
C MET A 312 -12.33 -4.55 -4.53
N VAL A 313 -12.05 -4.69 -5.82
CA VAL A 313 -11.63 -3.59 -6.69
C VAL A 313 -12.57 -3.49 -7.87
N VAL A 314 -13.28 -2.38 -8.01
CA VAL A 314 -14.26 -2.15 -9.07
C VAL A 314 -13.73 -1.11 -10.05
N PRO A 315 -13.17 -1.53 -11.20
CA PRO A 315 -12.73 -0.62 -12.27
C PRO A 315 -13.93 -0.12 -13.09
N ASN A 316 -13.68 0.87 -13.95
CA ASN A 316 -14.66 1.54 -14.81
C ASN A 316 -15.86 2.13 -14.04
N CYS A 317 -15.71 2.43 -12.75
CA CYS A 317 -16.74 2.97 -11.88
C CYS A 317 -16.43 4.43 -11.54
N HIS A 318 -17.08 5.34 -12.25
CA HIS A 318 -16.88 6.78 -12.09
C HIS A 318 -17.74 7.32 -10.95
N VAL A 319 -17.08 7.77 -9.87
CA VAL A 319 -17.75 8.42 -8.75
C VAL A 319 -18.12 9.85 -9.11
N LYS A 320 -19.42 10.16 -9.10
CA LYS A 320 -19.97 11.48 -9.45
C LYS A 320 -20.10 12.40 -8.24
N ARG A 321 -20.47 11.85 -7.07
CA ARG A 321 -20.80 12.64 -5.87
C ARG A 321 -20.80 11.79 -4.60
N LEU A 322 -20.45 12.40 -3.47
CA LEU A 322 -20.71 11.84 -2.14
C LEU A 322 -22.09 12.30 -1.63
N VAL A 323 -22.90 11.37 -1.17
CA VAL A 323 -24.19 11.65 -0.52
C VAL A 323 -23.96 11.80 0.97
N THR A 324 -24.31 12.97 1.51
CA THR A 324 -24.06 13.30 2.91
C THR A 324 -25.35 13.49 3.70
N ALA A 325 -25.35 13.12 4.97
CA ALA A 325 -26.43 13.42 5.91
C ALA A 325 -25.87 13.82 7.27
N ARG A 326 -26.60 14.67 8.00
CA ARG A 326 -26.25 15.02 9.38
C ARG A 326 -26.72 13.91 10.32
N MET A 327 -25.78 13.36 11.08
CA MET A 327 -25.98 12.29 12.06
C MET A 327 -25.57 12.80 13.45
N PRO A 328 -25.95 12.12 14.56
CA PRO A 328 -25.37 12.41 15.88
C PRO A 328 -23.84 12.33 15.80
N GLY A 329 -23.17 13.48 15.97
CA GLY A 329 -21.70 13.58 15.88
C GLY A 329 -21.16 14.37 14.68
N GLY A 330 -21.96 14.69 13.65
CA GLY A 330 -21.51 15.53 12.53
C GLY A 330 -22.18 15.25 11.19
N LEU A 331 -21.63 15.82 10.12
CA LEU A 331 -22.00 15.45 8.75
C LEU A 331 -21.24 14.17 8.38
N ASN A 332 -21.92 13.19 7.79
CA ASN A 332 -21.31 11.92 7.40
C ASN A 332 -21.64 11.63 5.94
N VAL A 333 -20.71 10.98 5.24
CA VAL A 333 -20.99 10.32 3.96
C VAL A 333 -21.80 9.06 4.26
N ILE A 334 -23.00 8.97 3.69
CA ILE A 334 -23.93 7.84 3.84
C ILE A 334 -24.10 7.04 2.55
N GLY A 335 -23.55 7.55 1.44
CA GLY A 335 -23.64 6.92 0.14
C GLY A 335 -22.69 7.55 -0.87
N ILE A 336 -22.40 6.83 -1.95
CA ILE A 336 -21.59 7.30 -3.07
C ILE A 336 -22.40 7.09 -4.35
N GLU A 337 -22.60 8.14 -5.12
CA GLU A 337 -23.25 8.09 -6.43
C GLU A 337 -22.20 7.85 -7.51
N THR A 338 -22.40 6.79 -8.30
CA THR A 338 -21.52 6.43 -9.42
C THR A 338 -22.30 6.44 -10.74
N ASP A 339 -21.61 6.34 -11.85
CA ASP A 339 -22.22 6.12 -13.17
C ASP A 339 -22.91 4.75 -13.29
N GLN A 340 -22.50 3.76 -12.51
CA GLN A 340 -23.05 2.41 -12.51
C GLN A 340 -24.14 2.16 -11.44
N GLY A 341 -24.30 3.05 -10.46
CA GLY A 341 -25.27 2.87 -9.38
C GLY A 341 -24.88 3.53 -8.06
N HIS A 342 -25.66 3.25 -7.02
CA HIS A 342 -25.43 3.77 -5.68
C HIS A 342 -24.66 2.78 -4.81
N VAL A 343 -23.64 3.25 -4.10
CA VAL A 343 -22.89 2.46 -3.10
C VAL A 343 -23.25 2.98 -1.70
N PRO A 344 -23.90 2.17 -0.85
CA PRO A 344 -24.21 2.58 0.52
C PRO A 344 -22.94 2.66 1.37
N VAL A 345 -22.89 3.63 2.29
CA VAL A 345 -21.76 3.82 3.22
C VAL A 345 -22.27 3.69 4.66
N GLN A 346 -21.59 2.89 5.48
CA GLN A 346 -21.94 2.75 6.89
C GLN A 346 -21.58 4.03 7.67
N PRO A 347 -22.36 4.43 8.70
CA PRO A 347 -22.16 5.71 9.40
C PRO A 347 -20.75 5.99 9.93
N ALA A 348 -19.94 4.97 10.21
CA ALA A 348 -18.56 5.10 10.68
C ALA A 348 -17.50 4.65 9.65
N ALA A 349 -17.90 4.16 8.48
CA ALA A 349 -16.97 3.65 7.48
C ALA A 349 -16.14 4.80 6.87
N PRO A 350 -14.80 4.76 6.94
CA PRO A 350 -13.95 5.74 6.29
C PRO A 350 -14.14 5.72 4.77
N VAL A 351 -14.42 6.88 4.20
CA VAL A 351 -14.44 7.14 2.75
C VAL A 351 -13.22 7.97 2.39
N ILE A 352 -12.28 7.40 1.64
CA ILE A 352 -11.00 8.04 1.32
C ILE A 352 -10.98 8.47 -0.16
N ILE A 353 -10.79 9.77 -0.41
CA ILE A 353 -10.66 10.33 -1.76
C ILE A 353 -9.18 10.32 -2.18
N ALA A 354 -8.86 9.58 -3.24
CA ALA A 354 -7.52 9.33 -3.76
C ALA A 354 -7.44 9.48 -5.30
N LEU A 355 -8.22 10.43 -5.87
CA LEU A 355 -8.40 10.63 -7.32
C LEU A 355 -7.27 11.43 -8.01
N GLY A 356 -6.25 11.84 -7.26
CA GLY A 356 -5.32 12.88 -7.68
C GLY A 356 -5.85 14.29 -7.36
N THR A 357 -4.97 15.30 -7.38
CA THR A 357 -5.25 16.59 -6.75
C THR A 357 -6.48 17.31 -7.31
N ILE A 358 -6.60 17.41 -8.64
CA ILE A 358 -7.69 18.15 -9.28
C ILE A 358 -9.03 17.43 -9.12
N GLU A 359 -9.08 16.13 -9.45
CA GLU A 359 -10.33 15.34 -9.36
C GLU A 359 -10.79 15.15 -7.91
N SER A 360 -9.87 15.03 -6.94
CA SER A 360 -10.24 15.02 -5.51
C SER A 360 -10.90 16.34 -5.11
N ALA A 361 -10.35 17.48 -5.54
CA ALA A 361 -10.94 18.80 -5.27
C ALA A 361 -12.28 18.98 -5.97
N ARG A 362 -12.40 18.52 -7.23
CA ARG A 362 -13.64 18.52 -7.99
C ARG A 362 -14.74 17.71 -7.29
N LEU A 363 -14.45 16.49 -6.85
CA LEU A 363 -15.42 15.67 -6.11
C LEU A 363 -15.84 16.33 -4.79
N ALA A 364 -14.90 16.93 -4.07
CA ALA A 364 -15.21 17.68 -2.85
C ALA A 364 -16.12 18.90 -3.12
N LEU A 365 -15.83 19.69 -4.18
CA LEU A 365 -16.67 20.82 -4.60
C LEU A 365 -18.07 20.40 -5.02
N LEU A 366 -18.23 19.22 -5.61
CA LEU A 366 -19.55 18.68 -5.99
C LEU A 366 -20.35 18.20 -4.78
N SER A 367 -19.65 17.73 -3.75
CA SER A 367 -20.28 17.01 -2.64
C SER A 367 -20.53 17.88 -1.40
N LEU A 368 -19.77 18.96 -1.22
CA LEU A 368 -19.75 19.77 0.01
C LEU A 368 -20.27 21.20 -0.17
N GLN A 369 -20.98 21.49 -1.27
CA GLN A 369 -21.50 22.84 -1.51
C GLN A 369 -22.37 23.32 -0.35
N GLY A 370 -22.04 24.49 0.19
CA GLY A 370 -22.77 25.10 1.29
C GLY A 370 -22.24 24.75 2.68
N GLU A 371 -21.29 23.82 2.79
CA GLU A 371 -20.65 23.52 4.08
C GLU A 371 -19.56 24.55 4.42
N PRO A 372 -19.29 24.83 5.73
CA PRO A 372 -18.47 25.97 6.15
C PRO A 372 -17.08 26.13 5.50
N ASN A 373 -16.27 25.07 5.35
CA ASN A 373 -14.94 25.15 4.71
C ASN A 373 -14.97 24.86 3.20
N SER A 374 -16.13 24.60 2.59
CA SER A 374 -16.23 24.36 1.13
C SER A 374 -15.60 25.47 0.29
N HIS A 375 -15.62 26.71 0.79
CA HIS A 375 -15.02 27.87 0.12
C HIS A 375 -13.49 27.80 0.00
N LEU A 376 -12.82 26.97 0.81
CA LEU A 376 -11.37 26.76 0.77
C LEU A 376 -10.96 25.73 -0.28
N VAL A 377 -11.85 24.79 -0.63
CA VAL A 377 -11.56 23.71 -1.57
C VAL A 377 -11.05 24.29 -2.89
N GLY A 378 -9.91 23.77 -3.35
CA GLY A 378 -9.28 24.19 -4.59
C GLY A 378 -8.35 25.40 -4.49
N ARG A 379 -8.27 26.15 -3.39
CA ARG A 379 -7.56 27.45 -3.32
C ARG A 379 -6.03 27.41 -3.09
N ASN A 380 -5.48 26.31 -2.62
CA ASN A 380 -4.02 26.16 -2.43
C ASN A 380 -3.42 25.28 -3.53
N LEU A 381 -3.91 25.45 -4.78
CA LEU A 381 -3.40 24.67 -5.89
C LEU A 381 -1.96 25.09 -6.20
N MET A 382 -1.07 24.10 -6.19
CA MET A 382 0.33 24.25 -6.57
C MET A 382 0.65 23.27 -7.69
N ALA A 383 1.64 23.61 -8.50
CA ALA A 383 2.30 22.72 -9.44
C ALA A 383 3.81 22.97 -9.35
N HIS A 384 4.61 22.18 -10.05
CA HIS A 384 6.03 22.45 -10.18
C HIS A 384 6.33 23.29 -11.42
N LEU A 385 7.24 24.25 -11.24
CA LEU A 385 7.98 24.90 -12.33
C LEU A 385 8.91 23.86 -12.96
N ARG A 386 9.02 23.82 -14.29
CA ARG A 386 9.83 22.82 -14.98
C ARG A 386 10.64 23.41 -16.12
N SER A 387 11.92 23.09 -16.14
CA SER A 387 12.80 23.33 -17.28
C SER A 387 13.50 22.06 -17.71
N ASN A 388 13.76 21.93 -19.01
CA ASN A 388 14.66 20.91 -19.53
C ASN A 388 15.81 21.60 -20.27
N LEU A 389 17.05 21.26 -19.92
CA LEU A 389 18.25 21.59 -20.69
C LEU A 389 18.90 20.28 -21.14
N THR A 390 18.87 20.00 -22.44
CA THR A 390 19.53 18.84 -23.03
C THR A 390 20.76 19.29 -23.80
N ILE A 391 21.91 18.73 -23.44
CA ILE A 391 23.20 19.02 -24.05
C ILE A 391 23.83 17.77 -24.64
N ARG A 392 24.69 17.97 -25.64
CA ARG A 392 25.56 16.97 -26.22
C ARG A 392 27.01 17.43 -26.07
N LEU A 393 27.84 16.62 -25.43
CA LEU A 393 29.24 16.92 -25.18
C LEU A 393 30.16 15.79 -25.63
N PRO A 394 31.41 16.09 -26.02
CA PRO A 394 32.37 15.06 -26.39
C PRO A 394 32.77 14.25 -25.16
N ARG A 395 32.91 12.93 -25.30
CA ARG A 395 33.24 12.02 -24.18
C ARG A 395 34.50 12.42 -23.41
N GLU A 396 35.48 12.97 -24.11
CA GLU A 396 36.74 13.51 -23.57
C GLU A 396 36.57 14.71 -22.62
N ALA A 397 35.36 15.28 -22.49
CA ALA A 397 35.03 16.23 -21.44
C ALA A 397 34.91 15.57 -20.05
N LEU A 398 34.70 14.24 -19.99
CA LEU A 398 34.58 13.47 -18.76
C LEU A 398 35.95 12.88 -18.37
N ALA A 399 36.70 13.61 -17.55
CA ALA A 399 38.13 13.37 -17.32
C ALA A 399 38.47 11.98 -16.75
N THR A 400 37.57 11.40 -15.95
CA THR A 400 37.76 10.11 -15.27
C THR A 400 37.12 8.93 -16.01
N LEU A 401 36.47 9.17 -17.16
CA LEU A 401 35.86 8.10 -17.94
C LEU A 401 36.92 7.35 -18.75
N ASP A 402 37.09 6.05 -18.48
CA ASP A 402 38.03 5.21 -19.23
C ASP A 402 37.68 5.22 -20.73
N PRO A 403 38.62 5.64 -21.61
CA PRO A 403 38.40 5.70 -23.06
C PRO A 403 38.10 4.32 -23.68
N ASN A 404 38.43 3.22 -22.99
CA ASN A 404 38.18 1.85 -23.42
C ASN A 404 36.76 1.35 -23.12
N VAL A 405 35.97 2.06 -22.31
CA VAL A 405 34.57 1.70 -22.09
C VAL A 405 33.81 1.96 -23.39
N LYS A 406 33.25 0.90 -23.99
CA LYS A 406 32.53 0.95 -25.29
C LYS A 406 31.05 0.53 -25.23
N ALA A 407 30.55 0.03 -24.09
CA ALA A 407 29.16 -0.40 -23.93
C ALA A 407 28.21 0.79 -23.68
N LEU A 408 26.92 0.64 -24.02
CA LEU A 408 25.86 1.61 -23.70
C LEU A 408 25.73 1.74 -22.17
N GLN A 409 25.81 2.97 -21.68
CA GLN A 409 25.66 3.28 -20.26
C GLN A 409 24.62 4.38 -20.07
N ALA A 410 23.85 4.27 -19.00
CA ALA A 410 22.99 5.33 -18.49
C ALA A 410 23.53 5.81 -17.14
N SER A 411 23.16 7.04 -16.76
CA SER A 411 23.45 7.60 -15.44
C SER A 411 22.28 8.47 -15.01
N ALA A 412 21.97 8.48 -13.72
CA ALA A 412 21.10 9.48 -13.12
C ALA A 412 21.73 10.06 -11.86
N LEU A 413 21.69 11.39 -11.73
CA LEU A 413 22.20 12.14 -10.58
C LEU A 413 21.14 13.14 -10.11
N PHE A 414 21.25 13.56 -8.85
CA PHE A 414 20.31 14.46 -8.20
C PHE A 414 21.02 15.58 -7.45
N VAL A 415 20.55 16.82 -7.61
CA VAL A 415 21.08 18.00 -6.91
C VAL A 415 19.94 18.81 -6.36
N LYS A 416 19.93 19.10 -5.05
CA LYS A 416 19.01 20.09 -4.47
C LYS A 416 19.65 21.47 -4.47
N GLY A 417 18.84 22.49 -4.74
CA GLY A 417 19.21 23.89 -4.68
C GLY A 417 18.19 24.72 -3.90
N ARG A 418 18.59 25.93 -3.53
CA ARG A 418 17.73 26.91 -2.89
C ARG A 418 18.07 28.33 -3.32
N HIS A 419 17.04 29.12 -3.52
CA HIS A 419 17.14 30.53 -3.87
C HIS A 419 16.66 31.40 -2.72
N ARG A 420 17.44 32.41 -2.32
CA ARG A 420 17.01 33.40 -1.33
C ARG A 420 16.36 34.59 -2.04
N HIS A 421 15.06 34.77 -1.85
CA HIS A 421 14.31 35.88 -2.43
C HIS A 421 14.69 37.22 -1.78
N GLY A 422 14.37 38.32 -2.47
CA GLY A 422 14.67 39.68 -2.01
C GLY A 422 13.99 40.08 -0.70
N ASP A 423 12.88 39.43 -0.32
CA ASP A 423 12.18 39.63 0.96
C ASP A 423 12.71 38.72 2.09
N GLY A 424 13.73 37.91 1.82
CA GLY A 424 14.39 37.05 2.78
C GLY A 424 13.79 35.64 2.88
N THR A 425 12.69 35.33 2.21
CA THR A 425 12.20 33.94 2.13
C THR A 425 13.09 33.10 1.24
N THR A 426 12.95 31.78 1.32
CA THR A 426 13.73 30.82 0.53
C THR A 426 12.80 29.97 -0.32
N GLY A 427 13.10 29.88 -1.61
CA GLY A 427 12.49 28.93 -2.54
C GLY A 427 13.42 27.74 -2.79
N HIS A 428 12.86 26.58 -3.11
CA HIS A 428 13.58 25.32 -3.31
C HIS A 428 13.40 24.80 -4.73
N PHE A 429 14.47 24.23 -5.27
CA PHE A 429 14.44 23.51 -6.54
C PHE A 429 15.34 22.28 -6.46
N HIS A 430 15.21 21.39 -7.43
CA HIS A 430 16.21 20.35 -7.67
C HIS A 430 16.45 20.12 -9.16
N LEU A 431 17.58 19.49 -9.44
CA LEU A 431 17.98 19.06 -10.78
C LEU A 431 17.98 17.54 -10.84
N GLN A 432 17.23 17.00 -11.80
CA GLN A 432 17.23 15.60 -12.23
C GLN A 432 18.13 15.49 -13.45
N ILE A 433 19.27 14.85 -13.29
CA ILE A 433 20.30 14.79 -14.33
C ILE A 433 20.32 13.37 -14.87
N THR A 434 19.91 13.18 -16.11
CA THR A 434 19.95 11.88 -16.79
C THR A 434 20.94 11.94 -17.94
N ALA A 435 21.80 10.95 -18.07
CA ALA A 435 22.79 10.88 -19.16
C ALA A 435 22.79 9.51 -19.84
N SER A 436 23.17 9.50 -21.12
CA SER A 436 23.40 8.28 -21.91
C SER A 436 24.63 8.43 -22.81
N GLY A 437 25.40 7.36 -22.99
CA GLY A 437 26.54 7.31 -23.91
C GLY A 437 26.88 5.90 -24.46
N LEU A 438 27.38 5.84 -25.72
CA LEU A 438 27.80 4.66 -26.55
C LEU A 438 26.69 3.65 -26.91
N GLY A 439 26.81 2.70 -27.86
CA GLY A 439 27.55 2.61 -29.13
C GLY A 439 26.60 2.80 -30.32
N ALA A 440 26.89 2.35 -31.56
CA ALA A 440 25.95 2.51 -32.68
C ALA A 440 24.55 1.99 -32.30
N LEU A 441 23.51 2.80 -32.48
CA LEU A 441 22.13 2.36 -32.27
C LEU A 441 21.86 1.20 -33.24
N GLY A 442 21.91 -0.02 -32.73
CA GLY A 442 21.37 -1.21 -33.38
C GLY A 442 19.90 -1.39 -32.97
N THR A 443 19.25 -2.42 -33.51
CA THR A 443 17.83 -2.73 -33.23
C THR A 443 17.50 -2.95 -31.75
N ASP A 444 18.47 -3.30 -30.90
CA ASP A 444 18.25 -3.60 -29.48
C ASP A 444 18.59 -2.44 -28.51
N SER A 445 19.39 -1.46 -28.95
CA SER A 445 19.85 -0.36 -28.09
C SER A 445 18.74 0.60 -27.67
N GLU A 446 17.71 0.75 -28.51
CA GLU A 446 16.53 1.57 -28.23
C GLU A 446 15.69 0.97 -27.10
N ALA A 447 15.42 -0.34 -27.17
CA ALA A 447 14.68 -1.06 -26.14
C ALA A 447 15.44 -1.10 -24.80
N ASP A 448 16.76 -1.24 -24.83
CA ASP A 448 17.60 -1.20 -23.64
C ASP A 448 17.60 0.20 -22.99
N LEU A 449 17.73 1.25 -23.79
CA LEU A 449 17.70 2.62 -23.29
C LEU A 449 16.32 2.97 -22.72
N PHE A 450 15.24 2.53 -23.37
CA PHE A 450 13.86 2.75 -22.91
C PHE A 450 13.65 2.17 -21.51
N LYS A 451 14.24 1.01 -21.21
CA LYS A 451 14.15 0.39 -19.88
C LYS A 451 15.01 1.09 -18.82
N LYS A 452 16.12 1.74 -19.23
CA LYS A 452 17.14 2.28 -18.32
C LYS A 452 16.96 3.76 -17.98
N VAL A 453 16.39 4.57 -18.88
CA VAL A 453 16.22 6.01 -18.59
C VAL A 453 15.06 6.26 -17.62
N PRO A 454 15.23 7.16 -16.63
CA PRO A 454 14.14 7.53 -15.74
C PRO A 454 12.95 8.13 -16.50
N ASP A 455 13.18 9.13 -17.35
CA ASP A 455 12.09 9.91 -17.96
C ASP A 455 11.85 9.52 -19.43
N ILE A 456 10.71 8.88 -19.72
CA ILE A 456 10.33 8.44 -21.08
C ILE A 456 10.03 9.61 -22.03
N ASP A 457 9.56 10.74 -21.51
CA ASP A 457 9.29 11.94 -22.32
C ASP A 457 10.57 12.61 -22.84
N GLY A 458 11.74 12.28 -22.27
CA GLY A 458 13.07 12.69 -22.75
C GLY A 458 13.79 11.64 -23.60
N PHE A 459 13.16 10.48 -23.84
CA PHE A 459 13.80 9.32 -24.48
C PHE A 459 14.39 9.63 -25.86
N ALA A 460 13.64 10.30 -26.72
CA ALA A 460 14.04 10.60 -28.10
C ALA A 460 15.34 11.41 -28.17
N ALA A 461 15.59 12.31 -27.21
CA ALA A 461 16.80 13.12 -27.21
C ALA A 461 18.07 12.29 -26.99
N PHE A 462 17.97 11.19 -26.23
CA PHE A 462 19.10 10.30 -25.98
C PHE A 462 19.48 9.46 -27.20
N GLN A 463 18.65 9.39 -28.24
CA GLN A 463 19.02 8.80 -29.53
C GLN A 463 20.12 9.60 -30.25
N ALA A 464 20.41 10.84 -29.83
CA ALA A 464 21.52 11.63 -30.33
C ALA A 464 22.90 11.24 -29.72
N ALA A 465 22.93 10.30 -28.77
CA ALA A 465 24.17 9.77 -28.21
C ALA A 465 24.94 8.96 -29.26
N THR A 466 26.28 9.03 -29.22
CA THR A 466 27.13 8.34 -30.20
C THR A 466 28.34 7.70 -29.51
N ALA A 467 29.20 7.04 -30.28
CA ALA A 467 30.45 6.51 -29.76
C ALA A 467 31.41 7.59 -29.23
N ASN A 468 31.23 8.85 -29.64
CA ASN A 468 32.11 9.96 -29.30
C ASN A 468 31.43 11.03 -28.44
N HIS A 469 30.11 10.95 -28.24
CA HIS A 469 29.34 11.97 -27.53
C HIS A 469 28.45 11.36 -26.45
N VAL A 470 28.33 12.08 -25.34
CA VAL A 470 27.35 11.83 -24.28
C VAL A 470 26.22 12.85 -24.43
N VAL A 471 24.98 12.38 -24.28
CA VAL A 471 23.82 13.27 -24.16
C VAL A 471 23.42 13.33 -22.70
N ILE A 472 23.24 14.55 -22.19
CA ILE A 472 22.82 14.80 -20.81
C ILE A 472 21.58 15.69 -20.85
N THR A 473 20.52 15.27 -20.17
CA THR A 473 19.35 16.10 -19.89
C THR A 473 19.39 16.49 -18.41
N ILE A 474 19.39 17.79 -18.16
CA ILE A 474 19.29 18.41 -16.84
C ILE A 474 17.88 18.99 -16.73
N ARG A 475 17.02 18.29 -15.98
CA ARG A 475 15.65 18.72 -15.73
C ARG A 475 15.58 19.45 -14.40
N GLY A 476 15.22 20.72 -14.44
CA GLY A 476 14.94 21.52 -13.25
C GLY A 476 13.49 21.38 -12.83
N ILE A 477 13.27 21.17 -11.53
CA ILE A 477 11.95 21.16 -10.88
C ILE A 477 12.00 22.16 -9.72
N GLY A 478 11.18 23.22 -9.80
CA GLY A 478 11.11 24.27 -8.80
C GLY A 478 9.75 24.34 -8.14
N GLU A 479 9.71 24.68 -6.85
CA GLU A 479 8.46 24.86 -6.12
C GLU A 479 7.67 26.08 -6.62
N MET A 480 6.35 26.04 -6.50
CA MET A 480 5.50 27.23 -6.62
C MET A 480 5.07 27.71 -5.24
N GLU A 481 4.88 29.03 -5.10
CA GLU A 481 4.33 29.61 -3.88
C GLU A 481 2.95 29.02 -3.52
N SER A 482 2.81 28.59 -2.27
CA SER A 482 1.52 28.17 -1.71
C SER A 482 0.59 29.39 -1.50
N LEU A 483 -0.72 29.15 -1.52
CA LEU A 483 -1.79 30.15 -1.32
C LEU A 483 -1.76 31.33 -2.31
N ASN A 484 -1.25 31.12 -3.51
CA ASN A 484 -1.44 32.07 -4.60
C ASN A 484 -2.93 32.11 -4.99
N PRO A 485 -3.64 33.25 -4.82
CA PRO A 485 -5.07 33.35 -5.09
C PRO A 485 -5.44 33.18 -6.57
N ASN A 486 -4.47 33.29 -7.48
CA ASN A 486 -4.68 33.06 -8.91
C ASN A 486 -4.59 31.57 -9.27
N ASN A 487 -4.17 30.71 -8.36
CA ASN A 487 -4.11 29.27 -8.58
C ASN A 487 -5.30 28.60 -7.90
N PHE A 488 -6.21 28.03 -8.68
CA PHE A 488 -7.39 27.40 -8.11
C PHE A 488 -7.99 26.30 -8.97
N VAL A 489 -8.75 25.43 -8.30
CA VAL A 489 -9.73 24.53 -8.91
C VAL A 489 -11.13 25.04 -8.57
N ARG A 490 -11.99 25.21 -9.57
CA ARG A 490 -13.42 25.49 -9.39
C ARG A 490 -14.26 24.59 -10.27
N LEU A 491 -15.56 24.56 -10.04
CA LEU A 491 -16.50 23.95 -11.00
C LEU A 491 -16.70 24.87 -12.20
N ASP A 492 -16.79 24.26 -13.36
CA ASP A 492 -17.19 24.89 -14.62
C ASP A 492 -18.66 24.61 -14.92
N ALA A 493 -19.29 25.46 -15.74
CA ALA A 493 -20.68 25.24 -16.16
C ALA A 493 -20.80 24.08 -17.16
N GLU A 494 -19.71 23.74 -17.85
CA GLU A 494 -19.69 22.63 -18.79
C GLU A 494 -19.75 21.27 -18.07
N LEU A 495 -20.63 20.39 -18.55
CA LEU A 495 -20.72 19.01 -18.07
C LEU A 495 -19.75 18.08 -18.84
N ASP A 496 -19.17 17.13 -18.11
CA ASP A 496 -18.38 16.05 -18.67
C ASP A 496 -19.26 14.95 -19.31
N GLU A 497 -18.62 13.87 -19.75
CA GLU A 497 -19.27 12.69 -20.34
C GLU A 497 -20.18 11.91 -19.37
N PHE A 498 -20.08 12.16 -18.06
CA PHE A 498 -20.92 11.55 -17.02
C PHE A 498 -22.03 12.49 -16.53
N GLY A 499 -22.18 13.66 -17.17
CA GLY A 499 -23.19 14.66 -16.81
C GLY A 499 -22.83 15.47 -15.55
N VAL A 500 -21.56 15.47 -15.15
CA VAL A 500 -21.06 16.16 -13.95
C VAL A 500 -20.31 17.43 -14.36
N PRO A 501 -20.48 18.58 -13.66
CA PRO A 501 -19.70 19.78 -13.92
C PRO A 501 -18.19 19.49 -13.97
N ARG A 502 -17.52 19.82 -15.07
CA ARG A 502 -16.05 19.74 -15.20
C ARG A 502 -15.39 20.68 -14.20
N ALA A 503 -14.13 20.43 -13.90
CA ALA A 503 -13.32 21.44 -13.22
C ALA A 503 -12.77 22.47 -14.21
N PHE A 504 -12.54 23.69 -13.72
CA PHE A 504 -11.69 24.68 -14.34
C PHE A 504 -10.48 24.91 -13.43
N VAL A 505 -9.29 24.86 -14.03
CA VAL A 505 -7.99 24.90 -13.34
C VAL A 505 -7.20 26.10 -13.83
N SER A 506 -6.96 27.06 -12.93
CA SER A 506 -6.06 28.19 -13.20
C SER A 506 -4.73 28.00 -12.46
N LEU A 507 -3.64 28.30 -13.16
CA LEU A 507 -2.27 28.28 -12.64
C LEU A 507 -1.54 29.52 -13.21
N ALA A 508 -1.01 30.35 -12.34
CA ALA A 508 -0.32 31.58 -12.69
C ALA A 508 0.90 31.77 -11.79
N PRO A 509 2.13 31.71 -12.31
CA PRO A 509 3.33 31.94 -11.51
C PRO A 509 3.39 33.36 -10.96
N THR A 510 3.89 33.51 -9.74
CA THR A 510 4.19 34.81 -9.14
C THR A 510 5.56 35.34 -9.61
N ALA A 511 5.89 36.58 -9.23
CA ALA A 511 7.22 37.12 -9.47
C ALA A 511 8.33 36.33 -8.74
N LYS A 512 8.03 35.74 -7.58
CA LYS A 512 8.98 34.88 -6.85
C LYS A 512 9.15 33.54 -7.52
N ASP A 513 8.07 32.95 -8.03
CA ASP A 513 8.13 31.73 -8.84
C ASP A 513 9.06 31.95 -10.04
N PHE A 514 8.92 33.08 -10.77
CA PHE A 514 9.82 33.41 -11.87
C PHE A 514 11.28 33.59 -11.41
N ALA A 515 11.53 34.27 -10.29
CA ALA A 515 12.89 34.43 -9.77
C ALA A 515 13.54 33.08 -9.41
N LEU A 516 12.79 32.17 -8.79
CA LEU A 516 13.24 30.81 -8.52
C LEU A 516 13.49 30.02 -9.82
N TRP A 517 12.62 30.19 -10.83
CA TRP A 517 12.77 29.57 -12.14
C TRP A 517 14.07 30.01 -12.84
N GLU A 518 14.38 31.31 -12.83
CA GLU A 518 15.64 31.85 -13.36
C GLU A 518 16.87 31.27 -12.64
N ALA A 519 16.80 31.22 -11.31
CA ALA A 519 17.88 30.68 -10.49
C ALA A 519 18.13 29.18 -10.75
N MET A 520 17.05 28.40 -10.88
CA MET A 520 17.09 26.99 -11.26
C MET A 520 17.68 26.79 -12.66
N ASP A 521 17.28 27.60 -13.65
CA ASP A 521 17.81 27.53 -15.01
C ASP A 521 19.31 27.84 -15.04
N LYS A 522 19.74 28.85 -14.27
CA LYS A 522 21.16 29.17 -14.09
C LYS A 522 21.93 28.01 -13.46
N ALA A 523 21.38 27.37 -12.42
CA ALA A 523 22.01 26.21 -11.80
C ALA A 523 22.15 25.03 -12.78
N ALA A 524 21.17 24.82 -13.67
CA ALA A 524 21.25 23.81 -14.71
C ALA A 524 22.39 24.11 -15.72
N GLU A 525 22.59 25.37 -16.09
CA GLU A 525 23.72 25.80 -16.93
C GLU A 525 25.08 25.63 -16.23
N GLU A 526 25.15 25.96 -14.94
CA GLU A 526 26.35 25.74 -14.11
C GLU A 526 26.73 24.25 -14.07
N VAL A 527 25.75 23.36 -13.93
CA VAL A 527 25.96 21.90 -14.00
C VAL A 527 26.41 21.46 -15.40
N ALA A 528 25.80 21.99 -16.47
CA ALA A 528 26.25 21.71 -17.84
C ALA A 528 27.72 22.11 -18.06
N ASN A 529 28.13 23.27 -17.54
CA ASN A 529 29.50 23.77 -17.60
C ASN A 529 30.48 22.92 -16.78
N ILE A 530 30.04 22.34 -15.66
CA ILE A 530 30.85 21.38 -14.90
C ILE A 530 31.14 20.15 -15.76
N PHE A 531 30.11 19.55 -16.39
CA PHE A 531 30.29 18.36 -17.22
C PHE A 531 31.06 18.60 -18.51
N SER A 532 30.97 19.80 -19.09
CA SER A 532 31.72 20.12 -20.30
C SER A 532 33.23 20.24 -20.08
N GLY A 533 33.68 20.40 -18.83
CA GLY A 533 35.10 20.47 -18.50
C GLY A 533 35.82 21.56 -19.31
N VAL A 534 35.18 22.73 -19.46
CA VAL A 534 35.59 23.89 -20.28
C VAL A 534 35.64 23.66 -21.81
N ARG A 535 35.19 22.51 -22.30
CA ARG A 535 35.06 22.25 -23.75
C ARG A 535 33.73 22.81 -24.29
N PRO A 536 33.67 23.15 -25.59
CA PRO A 536 32.39 23.44 -26.24
C PRO A 536 31.45 22.23 -26.17
N TYR A 537 30.17 22.50 -25.94
CA TYR A 537 29.08 21.52 -26.03
C TYR A 537 27.94 22.12 -26.86
N GLU A 538 27.08 21.27 -27.38
CA GLU A 538 25.89 21.65 -28.14
C GLU A 538 24.66 21.61 -27.24
N VAL A 539 23.77 22.58 -27.37
CA VAL A 539 22.44 22.56 -26.75
C VAL A 539 21.46 21.98 -27.75
N LEU A 540 20.96 20.77 -27.49
CA LEU A 540 19.97 20.09 -28.32
C LEU A 540 18.56 20.62 -28.06
N ALA A 541 18.25 20.91 -26.79
CA ALA A 541 16.98 21.48 -26.38
C ALA A 541 17.17 22.34 -25.12
N LYS A 542 16.46 23.46 -25.07
CA LYS A 542 16.35 24.30 -23.87
C LYS A 542 14.94 24.92 -23.84
N SER A 543 14.13 24.52 -22.87
CA SER A 543 12.75 24.98 -22.76
C SER A 543 12.31 25.07 -21.30
N ARG A 544 11.48 26.08 -21.01
CA ARG A 544 10.54 26.04 -19.89
C ARG A 544 9.28 25.35 -20.35
N GLU A 545 8.89 24.30 -19.64
CA GLU A 545 7.69 23.54 -20.00
C GLU A 545 6.43 24.21 -19.44
N GLY A 546 5.28 23.93 -20.07
CA GLY A 546 3.99 24.43 -19.59
C GLY A 546 3.65 23.91 -18.18
N LEU A 547 2.94 24.72 -17.40
CA LEU A 547 2.43 24.29 -16.10
C LEU A 547 1.45 23.11 -16.29
N GLY A 548 1.51 22.13 -15.39
CA GLY A 548 0.71 20.89 -15.48
C GLY A 548 1.32 19.78 -16.34
N THR A 549 2.48 20.00 -16.96
CA THR A 549 3.24 18.94 -17.69
C THR A 549 4.10 18.07 -16.76
N THR A 550 4.25 18.46 -15.50
CA THR A 550 4.99 17.69 -14.49
C THR A 550 4.15 16.60 -13.83
N HIS A 551 2.82 16.67 -13.93
CA HIS A 551 1.89 15.78 -13.21
C HIS A 551 2.06 15.82 -11.68
N HIS A 552 2.56 16.93 -11.14
CA HIS A 552 2.82 17.12 -9.72
C HIS A 552 1.87 18.13 -9.07
N GLU A 553 0.63 18.22 -9.54
CA GLU A 553 -0.36 19.10 -8.92
C GLU A 553 -0.58 18.72 -7.45
N ALA A 554 -0.62 19.69 -6.54
CA ALA A 554 -0.72 19.47 -5.10
C ALA A 554 -1.58 20.53 -4.39
N GLY A 555 -1.96 20.23 -3.16
CA GLY A 555 -2.47 21.22 -2.19
C GLY A 555 -3.92 21.67 -2.32
N ALA A 556 -4.66 21.26 -3.35
CA ALA A 556 -6.06 21.67 -3.52
C ALA A 556 -7.01 21.30 -2.35
N LEU A 557 -6.59 20.40 -1.45
CA LEU A 557 -7.30 19.97 -0.25
C LEU A 557 -6.37 19.99 1.00
N TRP A 558 -5.46 20.97 1.07
CA TRP A 558 -4.36 20.99 2.04
C TRP A 558 -4.78 20.77 3.50
N MET A 559 -3.88 20.11 4.23
CA MET A 559 -4.02 19.86 5.66
C MET A 559 -3.58 21.06 6.51
N GLY A 560 -4.09 21.13 7.73
CA GLY A 560 -3.64 22.07 8.76
C GLY A 560 -4.13 21.68 10.14
N ASP A 561 -3.59 22.32 11.18
CA ASP A 561 -3.93 22.10 12.59
C ASP A 561 -4.49 23.35 13.28
N ARG A 562 -4.61 24.48 12.57
CA ARG A 562 -5.15 25.75 13.09
C ARG A 562 -6.68 25.80 13.18
N GLY A 563 -7.35 24.69 12.90
CA GLY A 563 -8.80 24.54 12.99
C GLY A 563 -9.54 24.92 11.69
N PRO A 564 -10.89 24.80 11.69
CA PRO A 564 -11.73 25.11 10.53
C PRO A 564 -11.48 26.53 10.00
N GLY A 565 -11.68 26.74 8.70
CA GLY A 565 -11.44 28.02 8.03
C GLY A 565 -9.99 28.31 7.63
N ASN A 566 -9.01 27.53 8.10
CA ASN A 566 -7.58 27.72 7.77
C ASN A 566 -7.02 26.68 6.77
N SER A 567 -7.71 25.55 6.64
CA SER A 567 -7.32 24.40 5.82
C SER A 567 -8.54 23.54 5.53
N VAL A 568 -8.48 22.76 4.44
CA VAL A 568 -9.59 21.90 4.04
C VAL A 568 -9.63 20.63 4.89
N THR A 569 -8.45 20.07 5.17
CA THR A 569 -8.32 18.82 5.93
C THR A 569 -7.53 19.02 7.22
N LYS A 570 -7.74 18.11 8.17
CA LYS A 570 -7.00 17.97 9.42
C LYS A 570 -5.63 17.31 9.15
N PRO A 571 -4.73 17.21 10.14
CA PRO A 571 -3.39 16.63 9.95
C PRO A 571 -3.37 15.16 9.53
N ASP A 572 -4.48 14.44 9.64
CA ASP A 572 -4.66 13.07 9.16
C ASP A 572 -5.35 13.00 7.78
N GLY A 573 -5.63 14.14 7.15
CA GLY A 573 -6.34 14.20 5.87
C GLY A 573 -7.86 14.11 6.01
N ALA A 574 -8.42 14.03 7.23
CA ALA A 574 -9.86 14.07 7.44
C ALA A 574 -10.43 15.46 7.10
N PHE A 575 -11.60 15.55 6.48
CA PHE A 575 -12.29 16.83 6.35
C PHE A 575 -12.69 17.39 7.73
N TYR A 576 -12.84 18.71 7.83
CA TYR A 576 -13.32 19.34 9.05
C TYR A 576 -14.81 19.09 9.28
N GLU A 577 -15.60 19.10 8.22
CA GLU A 577 -17.05 18.97 8.27
C GLU A 577 -17.53 17.53 8.30
N LEU A 578 -16.78 16.60 7.69
CA LEU A 578 -17.15 15.19 7.61
C LEU A 578 -16.49 14.36 8.72
N SER A 579 -17.29 13.55 9.40
CA SER A 579 -16.81 12.64 10.47
C SER A 579 -16.08 11.40 9.94
N ASN A 580 -16.38 10.99 8.70
CA ASN A 580 -15.94 9.72 8.13
C ASN A 580 -15.29 9.85 6.74
N ALA A 581 -14.84 11.03 6.33
CA ALA A 581 -14.20 11.21 5.02
C ALA A 581 -12.79 11.80 5.11
N TYR A 582 -11.90 11.26 4.28
CA TYR A 582 -10.47 11.51 4.29
C TYR A 582 -9.95 11.75 2.87
N VAL A 583 -8.78 12.35 2.76
CA VAL A 583 -8.09 12.59 1.48
C VAL A 583 -6.70 11.98 1.54
N ALA A 584 -6.30 11.29 0.47
CA ALA A 584 -4.97 10.71 0.34
C ALA A 584 -4.24 11.26 -0.90
N GLY A 585 -2.92 11.39 -0.76
CA GLY A 585 -2.02 11.84 -1.83
C GLY A 585 -1.72 13.35 -1.82
N PRO A 586 -1.14 13.89 -2.90
CA PRO A 586 -0.58 15.25 -2.93
C PRO A 586 -1.58 16.38 -2.71
N ALA A 587 -2.88 16.08 -2.83
CA ALA A 587 -3.96 17.02 -2.57
C ALA A 587 -3.89 17.64 -1.16
N VAL A 588 -3.34 16.92 -0.17
CA VAL A 588 -3.28 17.39 1.22
C VAL A 588 -2.05 18.25 1.53
N PHE A 589 -1.15 18.50 0.59
CA PHE A 589 0.12 19.20 0.87
C PHE A 589 -0.11 20.70 1.16
N PRO A 590 0.37 21.23 2.32
CA PRO A 590 0.35 22.68 2.60
C PRO A 590 1.31 23.47 1.70
N THR A 591 2.49 22.92 1.45
CA THR A 591 3.50 23.39 0.50
C THR A 591 3.97 22.20 -0.34
N ILE A 592 4.33 22.44 -1.60
CA ILE A 592 4.76 21.37 -2.51
C ILE A 592 6.24 21.00 -2.34
N GLY A 593 7.11 21.96 -1.98
CA GLY A 593 8.56 21.79 -2.02
C GLY A 593 9.05 21.61 -3.46
N SER A 594 10.33 21.28 -3.66
CA SER A 594 10.81 20.82 -4.98
C SER A 594 10.58 19.32 -5.26
N PRO A 595 10.59 18.41 -4.26
CA PRO A 595 10.49 16.97 -4.49
C PRO A 595 9.27 16.51 -5.26
N ASN A 596 9.48 15.53 -6.15
CA ASN A 596 8.38 14.77 -6.74
C ASN A 596 7.49 14.18 -5.62
N PRO A 597 6.16 14.27 -5.73
CA PRO A 597 5.28 14.06 -4.57
C PRO A 597 5.02 12.57 -4.26
N MET A 598 5.58 11.62 -5.01
CA MET A 598 5.29 10.20 -4.83
C MET A 598 5.73 9.68 -3.45
N LEU A 599 6.99 9.93 -3.05
CA LEU A 599 7.51 9.45 -1.76
C LEU A 599 6.70 10.01 -0.59
N ALA A 600 6.48 11.32 -0.57
CA ALA A 600 5.70 11.99 0.48
C ALA A 600 4.23 11.54 0.49
N GLY A 601 3.63 11.32 -0.69
CA GLY A 601 2.27 10.82 -0.80
C GLY A 601 2.12 9.36 -0.33
N VAL A 602 3.09 8.49 -0.59
CA VAL A 602 3.13 7.12 -0.02
C VAL A 602 3.27 7.19 1.49
N ALA A 603 4.22 7.99 2.00
CA ALA A 603 4.46 8.15 3.43
C ALA A 603 3.20 8.63 4.19
N LEU A 604 2.50 9.62 3.64
CA LEU A 604 1.23 10.11 4.20
C LEU A 604 0.11 9.07 4.07
N GLY A 605 0.05 8.30 2.98
CA GLY A 605 -0.89 7.20 2.81
C GLY A 605 -0.71 6.12 3.88
N ARG A 606 0.52 5.68 4.13
CA ARG A 606 0.86 4.74 5.22
C ARG A 606 0.45 5.31 6.58
N ARG A 607 0.76 6.59 6.82
CA ARG A 607 0.40 7.30 8.05
C ARG A 607 -1.11 7.38 8.28
N LEU A 608 -1.90 7.58 7.22
CA LEU A 608 -3.36 7.57 7.28
C LEU A 608 -3.87 6.16 7.58
N ALA A 609 -3.40 5.15 6.87
CA ALA A 609 -3.81 3.76 7.11
C ALA A 609 -3.48 3.29 8.53
N ASP A 610 -2.29 3.61 9.06
CA ASP A 610 -1.91 3.31 10.45
C ASP A 610 -2.82 3.96 11.49
N ARG A 611 -3.48 5.08 11.15
CA ARG A 611 -4.46 5.74 12.03
C ARG A 611 -5.86 5.16 11.90
N LEU A 612 -6.28 4.82 10.69
CA LEU A 612 -7.60 4.24 10.43
C LEU A 612 -7.69 2.81 10.95
N VAL A 613 -6.62 2.03 10.78
CA VAL A 613 -6.51 0.65 11.25
C VAL A 613 -5.21 0.50 12.04
N PRO A 614 -5.21 0.91 13.32
CA PRO A 614 -4.05 0.75 14.19
C PRO A 614 -3.65 -0.73 14.28
N ARG A 615 -2.35 -1.00 14.40
CA ARG A 615 -1.90 -2.36 14.71
C ARG A 615 -2.53 -2.76 16.03
N PRO A 616 -3.23 -3.90 16.09
CA PRO A 616 -3.88 -4.30 17.31
C PRO A 616 -2.83 -4.71 18.35
N THR A 617 -3.13 -4.47 19.62
CA THR A 617 -2.24 -4.84 20.72
C THR A 617 -2.38 -6.33 21.01
N PRO A 618 -1.31 -7.14 20.90
CA PRO A 618 -1.34 -8.57 21.27
C PRO A 618 -1.90 -8.77 22.67
N PHE A 619 -2.80 -9.75 22.82
CA PHE A 619 -3.37 -10.12 24.09
C PHE A 619 -2.25 -10.41 25.11
N GLN A 620 -2.26 -9.66 26.22
CA GLN A 620 -1.32 -9.85 27.31
C GLN A 620 -1.97 -10.73 28.38
N PRO A 621 -1.44 -11.93 28.63
CA PRO A 621 -1.96 -12.79 29.69
C PRO A 621 -1.68 -12.15 31.06
N GLY A 622 -2.57 -12.35 32.04
CA GLY A 622 -2.35 -11.87 33.41
C GLY A 622 -1.23 -12.62 34.13
N ASP A 623 -0.88 -12.19 35.35
CA ASP A 623 0.27 -12.71 36.09
C ASP A 623 0.29 -14.24 36.24
N GLY A 624 1.40 -14.84 35.77
CA GLY A 624 1.65 -16.27 35.80
C GLY A 624 0.98 -17.07 34.68
N PHE A 625 0.21 -16.44 33.79
CA PHE A 625 -0.30 -17.06 32.57
C PHE A 625 0.63 -16.79 31.38
N ALA A 626 0.73 -17.76 30.48
CA ALA A 626 1.29 -17.61 29.15
C ALA A 626 0.17 -17.64 28.11
N ALA A 627 0.20 -16.74 27.13
CA ALA A 627 -0.75 -16.76 26.02
C ALA A 627 -0.41 -17.94 25.09
N LEU A 628 -1.42 -18.75 24.77
CA LEU A 628 -1.33 -19.74 23.70
C LEU A 628 -1.76 -19.13 22.37
N PHE A 629 -2.60 -18.10 22.39
CA PHE A 629 -2.99 -17.30 21.24
C PHE A 629 -3.03 -15.82 21.65
N ASP A 630 -2.34 -14.97 20.90
CA ASP A 630 -2.21 -13.53 21.19
C ASP A 630 -3.29 -12.68 20.49
N GLY A 631 -4.20 -13.32 19.75
CA GLY A 631 -5.22 -12.67 18.94
C GLY A 631 -4.87 -12.59 17.45
N PHE A 632 -3.60 -12.71 17.07
CA PHE A 632 -3.13 -12.31 15.73
C PHE A 632 -2.20 -13.32 15.05
N THR A 633 -1.54 -14.19 15.82
CA THR A 633 -0.52 -15.12 15.30
C THR A 633 -0.90 -16.58 15.54
N THR A 634 -0.70 -17.40 14.51
CA THR A 634 -0.98 -18.83 14.52
C THR A 634 0.27 -19.68 14.36
N GLU A 635 1.46 -19.10 14.54
CA GLU A 635 2.75 -19.80 14.37
C GLU A 635 2.86 -21.08 15.20
N ASN A 636 2.25 -21.08 16.38
CA ASN A 636 2.23 -22.23 17.29
C ASN A 636 0.98 -23.10 17.14
N TRP A 637 0.16 -22.92 16.11
CA TRP A 637 -1.08 -23.67 15.91
C TRP A 637 -1.07 -24.43 14.58
N ARG A 638 -1.62 -25.64 14.59
CA ARG A 638 -1.68 -26.51 13.40
C ARG A 638 -3.04 -27.18 13.28
N MET A 639 -3.52 -27.30 12.04
CA MET A 639 -4.71 -28.10 11.75
C MET A 639 -4.33 -29.58 11.67
N SER A 640 -5.23 -30.44 12.14
CA SER A 640 -5.19 -31.87 11.85
C SER A 640 -5.29 -32.13 10.35
N THR A 641 -4.98 -33.36 9.96
CA THR A 641 -5.00 -33.81 8.56
C THR A 641 -5.91 -35.01 8.41
N ILE A 642 -6.51 -35.14 7.23
CA ILE A 642 -7.24 -36.35 6.83
C ILE A 642 -6.59 -36.94 5.59
N GLN A 643 -6.37 -38.25 5.60
CA GLN A 643 -5.82 -39.03 4.50
C GLN A 643 -6.65 -40.30 4.31
N ASP A 644 -6.71 -40.80 3.09
CA ASP A 644 -7.37 -42.08 2.74
C ASP A 644 -8.84 -42.20 3.23
N GLN A 645 -9.58 -41.09 3.24
CA GLN A 645 -11.02 -41.05 3.55
C GLN A 645 -11.82 -40.28 2.49
N PRO A 646 -12.10 -40.88 1.32
CA PRO A 646 -12.85 -40.21 0.24
C PRO A 646 -14.22 -39.70 0.72
N GLY A 647 -14.50 -38.42 0.47
CA GLY A 647 -15.77 -37.78 0.86
C GLY A 647 -15.84 -37.31 2.33
N LYS A 648 -14.77 -37.52 3.09
CA LYS A 648 -14.57 -37.05 4.48
C LYS A 648 -13.12 -36.56 4.67
N ASP A 649 -12.58 -35.90 3.67
CA ASP A 649 -11.16 -35.55 3.51
C ASP A 649 -10.83 -34.09 3.88
N ASP A 650 -11.80 -33.32 4.37
CA ASP A 650 -11.61 -31.94 4.81
C ASP A 650 -11.77 -31.84 6.34
N PRO A 651 -10.69 -31.62 7.10
CA PRO A 651 -10.77 -31.40 8.55
C PRO A 651 -11.38 -30.03 8.91
N GLY A 652 -11.63 -29.15 7.94
CA GLY A 652 -12.00 -27.77 8.18
C GLY A 652 -10.78 -26.90 8.44
N ARG A 653 -11.01 -25.68 8.94
CA ARG A 653 -9.95 -24.70 9.22
C ARG A 653 -10.36 -23.71 10.30
N PHE A 654 -9.40 -22.95 10.81
CA PHE A 654 -9.65 -21.74 11.59
C PHE A 654 -9.20 -20.50 10.84
N ILE A 655 -9.97 -19.43 10.98
CA ILE A 655 -9.64 -18.09 10.49
C ILE A 655 -9.56 -17.12 11.67
N ILE A 656 -8.78 -16.05 11.54
CA ILE A 656 -8.79 -14.97 12.54
C ILE A 656 -9.88 -13.98 12.15
N VAL A 657 -10.76 -13.64 13.08
CA VAL A 657 -11.77 -12.58 12.94
C VAL A 657 -11.84 -11.82 14.25
N ASP A 658 -11.62 -10.50 14.21
CA ASP A 658 -11.69 -9.61 15.39
C ASP A 658 -10.79 -10.05 16.56
N GLY A 659 -9.63 -10.63 16.26
CA GLY A 659 -8.70 -11.13 17.28
C GLY A 659 -9.11 -12.47 17.91
N ALA A 660 -10.07 -13.18 17.30
CA ALA A 660 -10.52 -14.51 17.71
C ALA A 660 -10.27 -15.56 16.61
N LEU A 661 -9.97 -16.79 17.00
CA LEU A 661 -9.95 -17.95 16.13
C LEU A 661 -11.38 -18.45 15.92
N GLU A 662 -11.90 -18.36 14.70
CA GLU A 662 -13.24 -18.83 14.35
C GLU A 662 -13.19 -20.09 13.48
N SER A 663 -13.93 -21.14 13.87
CA SER A 663 -13.98 -22.40 13.15
C SER A 663 -14.77 -22.28 11.85
N VAL A 664 -14.24 -22.93 10.81
CA VAL A 664 -14.93 -23.23 9.57
C VAL A 664 -14.99 -24.76 9.45
N PRO A 665 -16.16 -25.37 9.67
CA PRO A 665 -16.42 -26.80 9.49
C PRO A 665 -15.88 -27.37 8.17
N GLY A 666 -15.37 -28.59 8.22
CA GLY A 666 -15.01 -29.40 7.06
C GLY A 666 -16.05 -30.49 6.76
N SER A 667 -15.62 -31.58 6.13
CA SER A 667 -16.45 -32.76 5.84
C SER A 667 -16.38 -33.84 6.93
N ASP A 668 -15.47 -33.70 7.90
CA ASP A 668 -15.39 -34.53 9.11
C ASP A 668 -14.85 -33.71 10.30
N ILE A 669 -14.73 -34.32 11.48
CA ILE A 669 -14.10 -33.68 12.64
C ILE A 669 -12.66 -33.26 12.34
N GLY A 670 -12.30 -32.06 12.79
CA GLY A 670 -10.92 -31.58 12.80
C GLY A 670 -10.49 -31.03 14.16
N LEU A 671 -9.18 -30.86 14.28
CA LEU A 671 -8.52 -30.41 15.50
C LEU A 671 -7.48 -29.36 15.14
N TYR A 672 -7.67 -28.15 15.65
CA TYR A 672 -6.67 -27.09 15.58
C TYR A 672 -5.89 -27.05 16.89
N TRP A 673 -4.68 -27.59 16.88
CA TRP A 673 -3.92 -27.85 18.10
C TRP A 673 -2.73 -26.91 18.27
N CYS A 674 -2.46 -26.54 19.52
CA CYS A 674 -1.32 -25.74 19.90
C CYS A 674 -0.09 -26.65 20.03
N THR A 675 0.94 -26.38 19.24
CA THR A 675 2.21 -27.10 19.20
C THR A 675 3.11 -26.83 20.41
N THR A 676 2.75 -25.86 21.25
CA THR A 676 3.39 -25.64 22.56
C THR A 676 2.91 -26.72 23.53
N PRO A 677 3.80 -27.56 24.07
CA PRO A 677 3.42 -28.57 25.05
C PRO A 677 2.81 -27.96 26.30
N THR A 678 1.81 -28.64 26.85
CA THR A 678 1.22 -28.26 28.14
C THR A 678 2.19 -28.51 29.31
N PRO A 679 2.08 -27.77 30.42
CA PRO A 679 2.64 -28.20 31.70
C PRO A 679 2.03 -29.53 32.17
N GLN A 680 2.66 -30.18 33.15
CA GLN A 680 2.10 -31.39 33.77
C GLN A 680 0.70 -31.12 34.34
N ASP A 681 0.60 -30.16 35.26
CA ASP A 681 -0.65 -29.66 35.84
C ASP A 681 -0.82 -28.19 35.49
N PHE A 682 -2.04 -27.79 35.12
CA PHE A 682 -2.29 -26.45 34.60
C PHE A 682 -3.73 -25.96 34.80
N ILE A 683 -3.87 -24.63 34.68
CA ILE A 683 -5.15 -23.94 34.45
C ILE A 683 -5.12 -23.43 33.01
N LEU A 684 -6.09 -23.85 32.20
CA LEU A 684 -6.38 -23.29 30.89
C LEU A 684 -7.57 -22.33 31.03
N GLN A 685 -7.39 -21.09 30.59
CA GLN A 685 -8.48 -20.13 30.47
C GLN A 685 -8.64 -19.70 29.02
N LEU A 686 -9.89 -19.61 28.56
CA LEU A 686 -10.23 -19.08 27.24
C LEU A 686 -11.66 -18.55 27.23
N GLU A 687 -11.94 -17.70 26.27
CA GLU A 687 -13.29 -17.28 25.95
C GLU A 687 -13.75 -17.94 24.65
N TRP A 688 -15.04 -18.30 24.57
CA TRP A 688 -15.64 -18.85 23.37
C TRP A 688 -17.02 -18.23 23.08
N ARG A 689 -17.41 -18.18 21.80
CA ARG A 689 -18.70 -17.64 21.35
C ARG A 689 -19.28 -18.51 20.24
N ARG A 690 -20.59 -18.76 20.31
CA ARG A 690 -21.38 -19.47 19.29
C ARG A 690 -22.39 -18.54 18.61
N TRP A 691 -22.76 -18.87 17.38
CA TRP A 691 -23.74 -18.16 16.55
C TRP A 691 -25.08 -18.87 16.43
N GLN A 692 -25.20 -20.13 16.84
CA GLN A 692 -26.48 -20.85 16.99
C GLN A 692 -26.40 -21.84 18.15
N ASP A 693 -27.55 -22.26 18.70
CA ASP A 693 -27.57 -23.17 19.86
C ASP A 693 -27.16 -24.61 19.53
N GLY A 694 -27.39 -25.08 18.30
CA GLY A 694 -27.03 -26.43 17.85
C GLY A 694 -25.60 -26.57 17.33
N GLU A 695 -24.74 -25.56 17.54
CA GLU A 695 -23.34 -25.61 17.11
C GLU A 695 -22.53 -26.51 18.04
N ASN A 696 -21.83 -27.49 17.45
CA ASN A 696 -20.99 -28.44 18.17
C ASN A 696 -19.51 -28.12 17.93
N SER A 697 -18.77 -27.98 19.02
CA SER A 697 -17.32 -27.78 19.09
C SER A 697 -16.81 -28.25 20.46
N GLY A 698 -15.54 -28.01 20.78
CA GLY A 698 -14.97 -28.35 22.07
C GLY A 698 -13.49 -28.04 22.20
N VAL A 699 -12.97 -28.23 23.41
CA VAL A 699 -11.58 -27.99 23.79
C VAL A 699 -10.94 -29.29 24.23
N PHE A 700 -10.00 -29.80 23.42
CA PHE A 700 -9.26 -31.02 23.72
C PHE A 700 -8.04 -30.78 24.60
N LEU A 701 -7.80 -31.70 25.53
CA LEU A 701 -6.76 -31.62 26.56
C LEU A 701 -5.94 -32.92 26.60
N ARG A 702 -4.64 -32.76 26.84
CA ARG A 702 -3.68 -33.84 27.16
C ARG A 702 -3.70 -35.04 26.20
N PHE A 703 -3.65 -34.75 24.90
CA PHE A 703 -3.40 -35.75 23.86
C PHE A 703 -1.95 -35.67 23.36
N PRO A 704 -1.36 -36.79 22.87
CA PRO A 704 -0.02 -36.80 22.30
C PRO A 704 -0.01 -36.15 20.91
N ASP A 705 1.18 -35.98 20.32
CA ASP A 705 1.37 -35.41 18.98
C ASP A 705 0.48 -36.12 17.93
N PRO A 706 -0.53 -35.42 17.35
CA PRO A 706 -1.48 -36.02 16.42
C PRO A 706 -0.82 -36.60 15.17
N GLU A 707 0.33 -36.05 14.76
CA GLU A 707 1.03 -36.44 13.53
C GLU A 707 1.82 -37.75 13.71
N LYS A 708 1.98 -38.25 14.94
CA LYS A 708 2.86 -39.40 15.26
C LYS A 708 2.14 -40.70 15.63
N GLN A 709 0.81 -40.73 15.59
CA GLN A 709 0.02 -41.91 16.00
C GLN A 709 -0.51 -42.76 14.84
N GLY A 710 -0.25 -42.37 13.58
CA GLY A 710 -0.65 -43.17 12.42
C GLY A 710 -2.15 -43.20 12.14
N TYR A 711 -2.88 -42.15 12.54
CA TYR A 711 -4.32 -42.03 12.25
C TYR A 711 -4.55 -41.40 10.88
N ASN A 712 -5.50 -41.94 10.13
CA ASN A 712 -5.95 -41.37 8.85
C ASN A 712 -6.54 -39.98 9.03
N ASN A 713 -7.43 -39.79 10.02
CA ASN A 713 -7.84 -38.48 10.50
C ASN A 713 -7.17 -38.24 11.86
N THR A 714 -6.17 -37.34 11.89
CA THR A 714 -5.34 -37.12 13.07
C THR A 714 -6.09 -36.44 14.22
N ALA A 715 -7.28 -35.85 13.99
CA ALA A 715 -8.12 -35.31 15.07
C ALA A 715 -8.57 -36.41 16.06
N TYR A 716 -8.73 -37.65 15.60
CA TYR A 716 -9.09 -38.78 16.45
C TYR A 716 -7.99 -39.17 17.45
N VAL A 717 -6.77 -38.68 17.31
CA VAL A 717 -5.75 -38.82 18.35
C VAL A 717 -6.19 -38.10 19.62
N ALA A 718 -6.74 -36.89 19.49
CA ALA A 718 -7.25 -36.16 20.65
C ALA A 718 -8.50 -36.83 21.24
N VAL A 719 -9.38 -37.38 20.39
CA VAL A 719 -10.56 -38.15 20.80
C VAL A 719 -10.19 -39.41 21.58
N ASN A 720 -9.18 -40.15 21.13
CA ASN A 720 -8.84 -41.45 21.70
C ASN A 720 -7.88 -41.38 22.88
N PHE A 721 -6.97 -40.40 22.91
CA PHE A 721 -5.93 -40.31 23.93
C PHE A 721 -6.10 -39.12 24.87
N GLY A 722 -6.86 -38.09 24.50
CA GLY A 722 -7.14 -36.93 25.34
C GLY A 722 -8.56 -36.91 25.89
N PHE A 723 -8.99 -35.72 26.32
CA PHE A 723 -10.37 -35.43 26.74
C PHE A 723 -10.85 -34.12 26.14
N GLU A 724 -12.11 -34.08 25.72
CA GLU A 724 -12.76 -32.89 25.20
C GLU A 724 -13.67 -32.27 26.26
N VAL A 725 -13.52 -30.97 26.51
CA VAL A 725 -14.55 -30.17 27.17
C VAL A 725 -15.52 -29.70 26.10
N GLN A 726 -16.74 -30.20 26.16
CA GLN A 726 -17.75 -30.04 25.11
C GLN A 726 -18.29 -28.62 25.02
N ILE A 727 -18.60 -28.16 23.82
CA ILE A 727 -19.42 -26.98 23.53
C ILE A 727 -20.59 -27.43 22.63
N ASP A 728 -21.76 -27.62 23.23
CA ASP A 728 -23.02 -27.95 22.57
C ASP A 728 -24.15 -27.77 23.61
N GLU A 729 -25.03 -26.77 23.48
CA GLU A 729 -26.11 -26.58 24.47
C GLU A 729 -27.21 -27.65 24.35
N THR A 730 -27.32 -28.30 23.19
CA THR A 730 -28.39 -29.23 22.88
C THR A 730 -28.04 -30.66 23.28
N GLY A 731 -26.75 -31.02 23.17
CA GLY A 731 -26.29 -32.42 23.27
C GLY A 731 -26.89 -33.30 22.18
N ALA A 732 -27.21 -32.74 21.00
CA ALA A 732 -27.89 -33.49 19.95
C ALA A 732 -27.03 -34.66 19.42
N PRO A 733 -27.65 -35.78 19.00
CA PRO A 733 -29.10 -35.99 18.89
C PRO A 733 -29.76 -36.57 20.16
N ASP A 734 -29.00 -37.09 21.13
CA ASP A 734 -29.57 -37.82 22.27
C ASP A 734 -29.97 -36.91 23.45
N GLY A 735 -29.45 -35.68 23.49
CA GLY A 735 -29.72 -34.69 24.53
C GLY A 735 -29.07 -35.04 25.87
N ALA A 736 -28.12 -35.98 25.89
CA ALA A 736 -27.50 -36.47 27.13
C ALA A 736 -26.62 -35.38 27.76
N ASP A 737 -26.67 -35.26 29.10
CA ASP A 737 -25.93 -34.22 29.82
C ASP A 737 -24.41 -34.33 29.64
N ILE A 738 -23.89 -35.55 29.46
CA ILE A 738 -22.47 -35.82 29.15
C ILE A 738 -22.04 -35.34 27.74
N HIS A 739 -22.98 -34.94 26.90
CA HIS A 739 -22.75 -34.35 25.57
C HIS A 739 -23.05 -32.85 25.52
N LYS A 740 -23.32 -32.22 26.67
CA LYS A 740 -23.63 -30.79 26.74
C LYS A 740 -22.42 -29.95 27.13
N THR A 741 -22.51 -28.67 26.83
CA THR A 741 -21.52 -27.65 27.16
C THR A 741 -20.96 -27.78 28.57
N GLY A 742 -19.65 -27.91 28.69
CA GLY A 742 -18.91 -27.99 29.96
C GLY A 742 -18.70 -29.40 30.50
N ALA A 743 -19.33 -30.43 29.93
CA ALA A 743 -19.02 -31.83 30.23
C ALA A 743 -17.71 -32.29 29.56
N ILE A 744 -17.12 -33.36 30.09
CA ILE A 744 -16.06 -34.12 29.43
C ILE A 744 -16.70 -35.13 28.47
N TYR A 745 -16.63 -34.86 27.17
CA TYR A 745 -17.34 -35.62 26.14
C TYR A 745 -16.96 -37.12 26.10
N ARG A 746 -17.95 -37.96 25.79
CA ARG A 746 -17.84 -39.43 25.71
C ARG A 746 -18.77 -40.04 24.66
N ALA A 747 -18.21 -40.50 23.54
CA ALA A 747 -19.00 -41.13 22.48
C ALA A 747 -19.75 -42.42 22.89
N ASP A 748 -19.34 -43.12 23.96
CA ASP A 748 -19.93 -44.40 24.38
C ASP A 748 -20.97 -44.29 25.50
N GLY A 749 -21.31 -43.07 25.92
CA GLY A 749 -22.41 -42.80 26.84
C GLY A 749 -22.16 -43.17 28.31
N ARG A 750 -20.96 -43.60 28.69
CA ARG A 750 -20.65 -44.03 30.06
C ARG A 750 -20.38 -42.82 30.98
N ASN A 751 -21.02 -42.81 32.16
CA ASN A 751 -20.73 -41.86 33.23
C ASN A 751 -19.65 -42.44 34.16
N ASP A 752 -18.40 -42.02 33.94
CA ASP A 752 -17.19 -42.51 34.61
C ASP A 752 -16.87 -41.74 35.91
N ASN A 753 -17.83 -41.63 36.83
CA ASN A 753 -17.74 -40.76 38.01
C ASN A 753 -17.58 -39.27 37.68
N GLU A 754 -18.22 -38.84 36.60
CA GLU A 754 -18.32 -37.43 36.26
C GLU A 754 -19.43 -36.77 37.09
N LEU A 755 -19.08 -35.74 37.85
CA LEU A 755 -20.02 -34.93 38.62
C LEU A 755 -20.38 -33.70 37.80
N LEU A 756 -21.54 -33.75 37.15
CA LEU A 756 -22.09 -32.66 36.34
C LEU A 756 -23.07 -31.80 37.13
N THR A 757 -22.83 -30.50 37.12
CA THR A 757 -23.72 -29.45 37.64
C THR A 757 -23.94 -28.41 36.55
N LEU A 758 -24.30 -28.89 35.34
CA LEU A 758 -24.41 -28.10 34.12
C LEU A 758 -25.14 -26.77 34.33
N LYS A 759 -24.64 -25.75 33.64
CA LYS A 759 -25.22 -24.41 33.60
C LYS A 759 -25.35 -24.01 32.15
N PRO A 760 -26.44 -23.30 31.78
CA PRO A 760 -26.56 -22.80 30.43
C PRO A 760 -25.40 -21.85 30.14
N ALA A 761 -24.85 -21.94 28.94
CA ALA A 761 -23.99 -20.89 28.43
C ALA A 761 -24.79 -19.59 28.27
N ARG A 762 -24.09 -18.47 28.18
CA ARG A 762 -24.68 -17.19 27.79
C ARG A 762 -25.36 -17.32 26.42
N PRO A 763 -26.34 -16.44 26.11
CA PRO A 763 -27.05 -16.44 24.84
C PRO A 763 -26.12 -16.43 23.63
N VAL A 764 -26.65 -16.90 22.49
CA VAL A 764 -26.00 -16.82 21.18
C VAL A 764 -25.47 -15.42 20.90
N GLY A 765 -24.24 -15.32 20.41
CA GLY A 765 -23.55 -14.04 20.14
C GLY A 765 -22.78 -13.45 21.33
N GLU A 766 -22.96 -13.98 22.54
CA GLU A 766 -22.20 -13.57 23.72
C GLU A 766 -20.97 -14.45 23.98
N TRP A 767 -19.93 -13.84 24.56
CA TRP A 767 -18.72 -14.54 24.97
C TRP A 767 -18.93 -15.27 26.29
N ASN A 768 -18.58 -16.55 26.32
CA ASN A 768 -18.53 -17.42 27.48
C ASN A 768 -17.08 -17.62 27.92
N GLU A 769 -16.84 -17.79 29.22
CA GLU A 769 -15.51 -18.09 29.75
C GLU A 769 -15.44 -19.55 30.19
N TYR A 770 -14.38 -20.24 29.75
CA TYR A 770 -13.93 -21.47 30.38
C TYR A 770 -12.69 -21.22 31.22
N GLU A 771 -12.72 -21.75 32.45
CA GLU A 771 -11.54 -22.06 33.23
C GLU A 771 -11.51 -23.57 33.47
N ILE A 772 -10.48 -24.24 32.94
CA ILE A 772 -10.31 -25.68 33.05
C ILE A 772 -9.05 -25.94 33.87
N ARG A 773 -9.22 -26.55 35.04
CA ARG A 773 -8.12 -26.95 35.92
C ARG A 773 -7.84 -28.42 35.71
N VAL A 774 -6.59 -28.75 35.41
CA VAL A 774 -6.13 -30.13 35.25
C VAL A 774 -5.00 -30.37 36.23
N GLN A 775 -5.26 -31.18 37.27
CA GLN A 775 -4.32 -31.47 38.34
C GLN A 775 -4.26 -32.98 38.58
N GLY A 776 -3.08 -33.59 38.43
CA GLY A 776 -2.95 -35.04 38.44
C GLY A 776 -3.83 -35.64 37.35
N GLN A 777 -4.81 -36.48 37.72
CA GLN A 777 -5.79 -37.07 36.80
C GLN A 777 -7.21 -36.49 37.00
N THR A 778 -7.33 -35.36 37.69
CA THR A 778 -8.59 -34.68 37.97
C THR A 778 -8.75 -33.45 37.07
N TYR A 779 -9.92 -33.34 36.45
CA TYR A 779 -10.31 -32.25 35.56
C TYR A 779 -11.49 -31.52 36.20
N THR A 780 -11.37 -30.21 36.37
CA THR A 780 -12.46 -29.36 36.88
C THR A 780 -12.74 -28.27 35.86
N VAL A 781 -13.98 -28.20 35.39
CA VAL A 781 -14.41 -27.21 34.39
C VAL A 781 -15.31 -26.18 35.07
N PHE A 782 -14.97 -24.92 34.88
CA PHE A 782 -15.80 -23.78 35.26
C PHE A 782 -16.30 -23.11 33.98
N LEU A 783 -17.60 -22.84 33.92
CA LEU A 783 -18.25 -22.06 32.88
C LEU A 783 -18.75 -20.75 33.50
N ASN A 784 -18.27 -19.61 33.00
CA ASN A 784 -18.63 -18.29 33.48
C ASN A 784 -18.47 -18.12 35.01
N GLY A 785 -17.45 -18.77 35.59
CA GLY A 785 -17.13 -18.74 37.01
C GLY A 785 -17.84 -19.78 37.88
N GLU A 786 -18.80 -20.54 37.34
CA GLU A 786 -19.47 -21.63 38.06
C GLU A 786 -18.86 -22.99 37.70
N GLN A 787 -18.57 -23.83 38.69
CA GLN A 787 -18.11 -25.19 38.44
C GLN A 787 -19.25 -26.00 37.81
N VAL A 788 -19.03 -26.54 36.62
CA VAL A 788 -20.02 -27.32 35.86
C VAL A 788 -19.66 -28.79 35.73
N CYS A 789 -18.38 -29.13 35.87
CA CYS A 789 -17.91 -30.51 35.81
C CYS A 789 -16.74 -30.73 36.77
N LEU A 790 -16.77 -31.87 37.48
CA LEU A 790 -15.62 -32.49 38.11
C LEU A 790 -15.49 -33.93 37.62
N PHE A 791 -14.38 -34.24 36.95
CA PHE A 791 -14.10 -35.54 36.36
C PHE A 791 -12.79 -36.11 36.90
N ASN A 792 -12.83 -37.36 37.39
CA ASN A 792 -11.65 -38.09 37.81
C ASN A 792 -11.35 -39.18 36.78
N ASN A 793 -10.25 -39.05 36.05
CA ASN A 793 -9.93 -39.94 34.95
C ASN A 793 -9.62 -41.38 35.44
N PRO A 794 -10.44 -42.39 35.09
CA PRO A 794 -10.18 -43.78 35.45
C PRO A 794 -9.29 -44.51 34.42
N TYR A 795 -8.97 -43.87 33.29
CA TYR A 795 -8.28 -44.51 32.18
C TYR A 795 -6.76 -44.44 32.36
N PRO A 796 -6.05 -45.59 32.37
CA PRO A 796 -4.60 -45.61 32.55
C PRO A 796 -3.84 -45.06 31.34
N ASP A 797 -4.44 -45.09 30.15
CA ASP A 797 -3.75 -44.79 28.88
C ASP A 797 -4.28 -43.51 28.19
N ARG A 798 -5.10 -42.72 28.88
CA ARG A 798 -5.70 -41.48 28.37
C ARG A 798 -5.46 -40.28 29.28
N GLY A 799 -5.43 -39.08 28.69
CA GLY A 799 -5.28 -37.80 29.38
C GLY A 799 -4.03 -37.71 30.24
N LEU A 800 -2.94 -38.34 29.78
CA LEU A 800 -1.70 -38.47 30.54
C LEU A 800 -1.01 -37.11 30.70
N PRO A 801 -0.39 -36.84 31.86
CA PRO A 801 0.34 -35.60 32.07
C PRO A 801 1.52 -35.45 31.09
N SER A 802 1.75 -34.22 30.63
CA SER A 802 2.85 -33.88 29.73
C SER A 802 4.22 -34.09 30.39
N THR A 803 5.16 -34.70 29.67
CA THR A 803 6.56 -34.83 30.09
C THR A 803 7.51 -34.39 28.96
N PRO A 804 8.79 -34.06 29.23
CA PRO A 804 9.73 -33.70 28.17
C PRO A 804 9.91 -34.78 27.08
N SER A 805 9.79 -36.06 27.43
CA SER A 805 9.90 -37.19 26.49
C SER A 805 8.59 -37.54 25.80
N VAL A 806 7.45 -37.23 26.43
CA VAL A 806 6.10 -37.51 25.93
C VAL A 806 5.25 -36.25 26.14
N PRO A 807 5.42 -35.23 25.28
CA PRO A 807 4.66 -33.99 25.40
C PRO A 807 3.19 -34.22 25.07
N THR A 808 2.31 -33.49 25.73
CA THR A 808 0.87 -33.46 25.41
C THR A 808 0.37 -32.04 25.17
N PHE A 809 -0.71 -31.94 24.40
CA PHE A 809 -1.13 -30.68 23.77
C PHE A 809 -2.58 -30.31 24.10
N ILE A 810 -2.97 -29.10 23.69
CA ILE A 810 -4.34 -28.58 23.72
C ILE A 810 -4.80 -28.36 22.27
N GLY A 811 -6.08 -28.55 21.98
CA GLY A 811 -6.64 -28.19 20.68
C GLY A 811 -8.09 -27.77 20.74
N LEU A 812 -8.54 -27.11 19.67
CA LEU A 812 -9.89 -26.61 19.46
C LEU A 812 -10.54 -27.44 18.34
N GLN A 813 -11.78 -27.85 18.55
CA GLN A 813 -12.49 -28.69 17.60
C GLN A 813 -13.11 -27.88 16.46
N THR A 814 -12.95 -28.36 15.22
CA THR A 814 -13.88 -28.07 14.13
C THR A 814 -14.83 -29.25 13.97
N HIS A 815 -16.13 -29.00 14.03
CA HIS A 815 -17.14 -30.03 13.76
C HIS A 815 -18.26 -29.42 12.92
N SER A 816 -19.47 -29.26 13.48
CA SER A 816 -20.61 -28.70 12.75
C SER A 816 -20.83 -27.20 13.03
N GLY A 817 -20.22 -26.66 14.08
CA GLY A 817 -20.44 -25.28 14.53
C GLY A 817 -19.43 -24.25 14.03
N ARG A 818 -19.89 -23.00 13.86
CA ARG A 818 -19.04 -21.81 13.76
C ARG A 818 -18.81 -21.25 15.16
N VAL A 819 -17.74 -21.66 15.82
CA VAL A 819 -17.40 -21.25 17.19
C VAL A 819 -16.12 -20.44 17.17
N ALA A 820 -16.15 -19.27 17.83
CA ALA A 820 -15.01 -18.39 17.95
C ALA A 820 -14.34 -18.54 19.32
N PHE A 821 -13.01 -18.47 19.38
CA PHE A 821 -12.20 -18.60 20.59
C PHE A 821 -11.21 -17.44 20.71
N ARG A 822 -11.03 -16.88 21.91
CA ARG A 822 -10.04 -15.82 22.18
C ARG A 822 -9.50 -15.89 23.60
N ASN A 823 -8.53 -15.02 23.91
CA ASN A 823 -7.93 -14.90 25.25
C ASN A 823 -7.39 -16.24 25.79
N ILE A 824 -6.89 -17.11 24.90
CA ILE A 824 -6.45 -18.47 25.23
C ILE A 824 -5.11 -18.40 25.97
N ARG A 825 -5.12 -18.79 27.24
CA ARG A 825 -3.94 -18.70 28.11
C ARG A 825 -3.84 -19.88 29.07
N ILE A 826 -2.62 -20.21 29.43
CA ILE A 826 -2.31 -21.35 30.29
C ILE A 826 -1.39 -20.95 31.45
N LYS A 827 -1.62 -21.50 32.63
CA LYS A 827 -0.79 -21.29 33.83
C LYS A 827 -0.46 -22.63 34.46
N ARG A 828 0.81 -22.85 34.80
CA ARG A 828 1.23 -24.00 35.61
C ARG A 828 0.71 -23.85 37.04
N ILE A 829 0.26 -24.95 37.65
CA ILE A 829 -0.14 -25.01 39.07
C ILE A 829 0.66 -26.02 39.87
#